data_AF-A0A2A2DH99-F1
#
_entry.id   AF-A0A2A2DH99-F1
#
_cell.length_a   1.000
_cell.length_b   1.000
_cell.length_c   1.000
_cell.angle_alpha   90.00
_cell.angle_beta   90.00
_cell.angle_gamma   90.00
#
_symmetry.space_group_name_H-M   'P 1'
#
loop_
_entity.id
_entity.type
_entity.pdbx_description
1 polymer ?
#
loop_
_entity_poly.entity_id
_entity_poly.type
_entity_poly.pdbx_seq_one_letter_code
_entity_poly.pdbx_strand_id
1 'polypeptide(L)'
;MGAGRPRVRADRGPQARCRHLPGPDPRLRQHQPQPQVPGPFPGPAPPAAVRAGRPVPSPQRLRGGGPRRGGGHRPGVARPHRPGLRRDPPGARRRRRLRRPGGVPRPAEGRTPPDDELERRDLQRVLLPRPRGRGRPPLAARTADRHDGTAPGGAPPAAPGVGRRPDGTRRGEQQVRLRGRPALSDRQGETPLCRIYGYVGAGPDETALRAARDAQLSGGPDQQHCVRGENWGLGCNRLSIQDPSHGRQPFTNAGGSVHAVFNGEIYNFRAIREELAGRGVRVDGDSDGSVLVPYYELHGDRFVDRLEGMYAIALMDLRFGQRLKLWCDPLAVKSLYYAVTGDGVAFSSELSGLTALRPRPLDVDPLAVDHYMNWQCLPNGTSWYAGVSSLRPGEQLVHDVRTVVKHRPRNTCPPPAGDACTPEGLGALLTREVERMSTQSAPVAVQVSGGLDSAVIATLLRRRRADVTGFHVTHEGSHDSDEEGYAREAAAHAGIPLEVVEIREADLPDLIPATVTALGTPNATPHAVSAYVLFREIARSSFRVCFVGDGADEQFGGYRRHSTALAGDDETWRARYLDRLSLVPEAYYRRLYTPEYRALVDSGVSSRRRSLELLGRPGPSRLEQVLSFDRLHKLPSLNLRKLDHLAMAHAVEGRVPYCQPSVTAFARRAPDALKVDGARRKRILWAAGRGLVPRSVQERPKQPFTFPVDAFMTPGTKLWDFTTDVLARPRLCDSGFLSGPAVRRVLAEHTEGRDHARLLWGLMVLELSLPRIPGAPFR
;
A
#
# COMPACT_ATOMS: atom_id res chain seq x y z
N MET A 1 -46.85 -13.35 -64.12
CA MET A 1 -45.86 -12.41 -64.69
C MET A 1 -44.77 -12.26 -63.62
N GLY A 2 -43.48 -12.52 -63.80
CA GLY A 2 -42.63 -12.53 -65.01
C GLY A 2 -41.80 -11.23 -65.03
N ALA A 3 -40.47 -11.20 -65.13
CA ALA A 3 -39.43 -12.24 -65.25
C ALA A 3 -38.26 -11.91 -64.25
N GLY A 4 -37.00 -12.36 -64.33
CA GLY A 4 -36.26 -13.21 -65.29
C GLY A 4 -34.77 -13.34 -64.90
N ARG A 5 -34.16 -14.50 -65.18
CA ARG A 5 -32.70 -14.85 -65.05
C ARG A 5 -31.90 -14.42 -66.31
N PRO A 6 -30.60 -14.73 -66.52
CA PRO A 6 -29.58 -15.52 -65.76
C PRO A 6 -28.36 -14.64 -65.35
N ARG A 7 -27.08 -15.03 -65.13
CA ARG A 7 -26.18 -16.21 -65.36
C ARG A 7 -25.13 -16.28 -64.20
N VAL A 8 -24.29 -17.31 -63.95
CA VAL A 8 -24.11 -18.65 -64.56
C VAL A 8 -24.01 -19.76 -63.46
N ARG A 9 -22.88 -20.48 -63.30
CA ARG A 9 -22.54 -21.54 -62.31
C ARG A 9 -21.00 -21.73 -62.22
N ALA A 10 -20.56 -22.53 -61.23
CA ALA A 10 -19.26 -23.23 -61.17
C ALA A 10 -19.01 -24.10 -62.44
N ASP A 11 -17.81 -24.64 -62.74
CA ASP A 11 -16.97 -25.52 -61.89
C ASP A 11 -15.59 -25.83 -62.56
N ARG A 12 -14.73 -26.61 -61.88
CA ARG A 12 -13.45 -27.28 -62.29
C ARG A 12 -12.12 -26.55 -61.99
N GLY A 13 -11.15 -27.31 -61.46
CA GLY A 13 -9.70 -26.98 -61.38
C GLY A 13 -8.90 -27.62 -62.55
N PRO A 14 -7.61 -28.03 -62.42
CA PRO A 14 -6.82 -28.24 -61.18
C PRO A 14 -5.28 -27.93 -61.24
N GLN A 15 -4.55 -28.38 -60.19
CA GLN A 15 -3.12 -28.79 -60.12
C GLN A 15 -1.95 -27.79 -59.84
N ALA A 16 -0.95 -28.35 -59.11
CA ALA A 16 0.47 -27.97 -58.94
C ALA A 16 0.82 -26.67 -58.16
N ARG A 17 1.84 -26.63 -57.29
CA ARG A 17 2.71 -27.68 -56.68
C ARG A 17 3.37 -27.09 -55.40
N CYS A 18 3.30 -27.79 -54.26
CA CYS A 18 4.25 -27.62 -53.14
C CYS A 18 4.72 -29.01 -52.68
N ARG A 19 6.01 -29.15 -52.33
CA ARG A 19 6.59 -30.38 -51.76
C ARG A 19 6.72 -30.29 -50.25
N HIS A 20 6.80 -31.45 -49.60
CA HIS A 20 6.34 -31.69 -48.24
C HIS A 20 7.36 -32.54 -47.46
N LEU A 21 7.17 -32.67 -46.13
CA LEU A 21 7.79 -33.63 -45.19
C LEU A 21 9.23 -33.34 -44.69
N PRO A 22 9.65 -33.91 -43.53
CA PRO A 22 8.86 -34.23 -42.32
C PRO A 22 9.56 -33.82 -41.00
N GLY A 23 8.85 -33.96 -39.86
CA GLY A 23 9.47 -34.03 -38.52
C GLY A 23 9.70 -35.47 -38.04
N PRO A 24 10.60 -35.73 -37.07
CA PRO A 24 10.91 -37.09 -36.61
C PRO A 24 10.19 -37.49 -35.30
N ASP A 25 9.81 -38.77 -35.22
CA ASP A 25 9.31 -39.47 -34.02
C ASP A 25 10.50 -40.20 -33.29
N PRO A 26 10.36 -40.74 -32.06
CA PRO A 26 11.50 -40.90 -31.15
C PRO A 26 12.06 -42.32 -31.00
N ARG A 27 13.19 -42.39 -30.27
CA ARG A 27 13.87 -43.60 -29.72
C ARG A 27 14.61 -44.50 -30.73
N LEU A 28 15.89 -44.22 -30.89
CA LEU A 28 16.92 -45.26 -30.76
C LEU A 28 18.17 -44.66 -30.08
N ARG A 29 19.11 -45.52 -29.64
CA ARG A 29 20.18 -45.16 -28.68
C ARG A 29 21.59 -45.25 -29.28
N GLN A 30 22.51 -44.59 -28.55
CA GLN A 30 23.95 -44.85 -28.44
C GLN A 30 24.93 -44.26 -29.47
N HIS A 31 26.11 -43.92 -28.92
CA HIS A 31 27.39 -43.50 -29.51
C HIS A 31 27.43 -42.25 -30.43
N GLN A 32 27.82 -41.13 -29.81
CA GLN A 32 28.65 -40.08 -30.44
C GLN A 32 29.91 -39.84 -29.58
N PRO A 33 31.04 -39.39 -30.19
CA PRO A 33 32.31 -39.17 -29.49
C PRO A 33 32.38 -37.80 -28.76
N GLN A 34 33.33 -37.66 -27.84
CA GLN A 34 33.56 -36.42 -27.09
C GLN A 34 34.37 -35.38 -27.89
N PRO A 35 33.92 -34.12 -27.97
CA PRO A 35 34.77 -32.96 -28.23
C PRO A 35 35.60 -32.60 -26.98
N GLN A 36 36.78 -32.02 -27.17
CA GLN A 36 37.74 -31.74 -26.10
C GLN A 36 37.40 -30.46 -25.31
N VAL A 37 37.80 -30.42 -24.03
CA VAL A 37 37.58 -29.29 -23.11
C VAL A 37 38.77 -28.31 -23.18
N PRO A 38 38.55 -27.00 -23.42
CA PRO A 38 39.58 -25.98 -23.26
C PRO A 38 39.95 -25.76 -21.78
N GLY A 39 41.25 -25.72 -21.47
CA GLY A 39 41.73 -25.44 -20.11
C GLY A 39 41.57 -23.97 -19.69
N PRO A 40 41.58 -23.67 -18.38
CA PRO A 40 41.41 -22.31 -17.86
C PRO A 40 42.68 -21.46 -18.02
N PHE A 41 42.51 -20.20 -18.45
CA PHE A 41 43.56 -19.19 -18.40
C PHE A 41 43.67 -18.55 -16.99
N PRO A 42 44.86 -18.02 -16.60
CA PRO A 42 45.15 -17.62 -15.22
C PRO A 42 44.56 -16.26 -14.82
N GLY A 43 44.25 -16.10 -13.54
CA GLY A 43 43.88 -14.82 -12.92
C GLY A 43 45.08 -13.99 -12.45
N PRO A 44 44.85 -12.72 -12.06
CA PRO A 44 45.91 -11.80 -11.64
C PRO A 44 46.50 -12.16 -10.25
N ALA A 45 47.77 -11.77 -10.04
CA ALA A 45 48.54 -12.14 -8.85
C ALA A 45 48.17 -11.34 -7.58
N PRO A 46 48.27 -11.93 -6.38
CA PRO A 46 48.08 -11.24 -5.10
C PRO A 46 49.35 -10.50 -4.62
N PRO A 47 49.23 -9.46 -3.77
CA PRO A 47 50.38 -8.83 -3.12
C PRO A 47 51.03 -9.76 -2.07
N ALA A 48 52.32 -9.56 -1.83
CA ALA A 48 53.14 -10.45 -1.01
C ALA A 48 52.85 -10.36 0.51
N ALA A 49 52.99 -11.50 1.20
CA ALA A 49 52.81 -11.61 2.65
C ALA A 49 54.14 -11.49 3.42
N VAL A 50 54.12 -10.75 4.54
CA VAL A 50 55.22 -10.69 5.52
C VAL A 50 55.07 -11.86 6.52
N ARG A 51 56.20 -12.43 6.97
CA ARG A 51 56.24 -13.64 7.82
C ARG A 51 55.67 -13.43 9.23
N ALA A 52 55.12 -14.51 9.79
CA ALA A 52 54.55 -14.54 11.13
C ALA A 52 55.58 -14.84 12.24
N GLY A 53 55.29 -14.35 13.45
CA GLY A 53 55.92 -14.74 14.73
C GLY A 53 54.91 -15.42 15.67
N ARG A 54 55.38 -16.10 16.71
CA ARG A 54 54.57 -16.96 17.64
C ARG A 54 54.39 -16.29 19.05
N PRO A 55 53.62 -16.86 20.02
CA PRO A 55 52.57 -16.08 20.69
C PRO A 55 52.61 -16.04 22.24
N VAL A 56 51.55 -15.48 22.86
CA VAL A 56 51.17 -15.44 24.31
C VAL A 56 52.13 -14.69 25.27
N PRO A 57 51.73 -14.24 26.49
CA PRO A 57 50.46 -14.45 27.21
C PRO A 57 49.76 -13.18 27.77
N SER A 58 48.60 -13.39 28.40
CA SER A 58 47.86 -12.44 29.24
C SER A 58 48.53 -12.17 30.61
N PRO A 59 48.10 -11.12 31.33
CA PRO A 59 48.07 -11.19 32.79
C PRO A 59 46.75 -10.71 33.44
N GLN A 60 46.48 -11.19 34.65
CA GLN A 60 45.50 -10.60 35.58
C GLN A 60 46.21 -9.95 36.78
N ARG A 61 45.61 -8.86 37.30
CA ARG A 61 45.49 -8.51 38.74
C ARG A 61 46.75 -8.32 39.63
N LEU A 62 46.70 -7.19 40.37
CA LEU A 62 47.11 -6.92 41.76
C LEU A 62 48.44 -6.16 42.08
N ARG A 63 48.24 -5.07 42.85
CA ARG A 63 49.04 -4.54 43.99
C ARG A 63 50.50 -4.06 43.79
N GLY A 64 50.67 -2.75 44.00
CA GLY A 64 51.47 -2.25 45.13
C GLY A 64 52.68 -1.38 44.82
N GLY A 65 52.90 -0.33 45.64
CA GLY A 65 54.15 0.45 45.68
C GLY A 65 54.04 1.90 45.22
N GLY A 66 54.37 2.85 46.12
CA GLY A 66 54.86 4.19 45.79
C GLY A 66 56.35 4.30 46.20
N PRO A 67 56.90 5.46 46.60
CA PRO A 67 56.25 6.77 46.83
C PRO A 67 57.09 8.03 46.39
N ARG A 68 56.63 9.24 46.79
CA ARG A 68 57.33 10.57 46.77
C ARG A 68 57.47 11.21 45.36
N ARG A 69 57.53 12.55 45.18
CA ARG A 69 57.27 13.80 45.96
C ARG A 69 57.13 14.93 44.89
N GLY A 70 56.46 16.08 45.06
CA GLY A 70 55.61 16.60 46.14
C GLY A 70 55.30 18.11 45.94
N GLY A 71 54.33 18.67 46.68
CA GLY A 71 54.01 20.12 46.73
C GLY A 71 53.02 20.63 45.66
N GLY A 72 52.08 21.55 45.94
CA GLY A 72 51.50 21.91 47.24
C GLY A 72 50.95 23.34 47.35
N HIS A 73 49.63 23.53 47.48
CA HIS A 73 48.99 24.42 48.48
C HIS A 73 47.44 24.36 48.49
N ARG A 74 46.85 24.44 49.69
CA ARG A 74 45.47 24.78 50.10
C ARG A 74 45.55 25.33 51.55
N PRO A 75 44.59 26.12 52.05
CA PRO A 75 43.43 25.61 52.83
C PRO A 75 42.11 26.37 52.53
N GLY A 76 40.93 26.07 53.10
CA GLY A 76 40.50 25.06 54.08
C GLY A 76 39.01 24.66 53.88
N VAL A 77 38.52 23.50 54.37
CA VAL A 77 38.03 23.18 55.75
C VAL A 77 36.51 23.53 55.89
N ALA A 78 35.60 22.72 56.45
CA ALA A 78 35.71 21.58 57.39
C ALA A 78 35.03 20.23 56.92
N ARG A 79 34.57 19.37 57.84
CA ARG A 79 34.34 17.90 57.65
C ARG A 79 33.08 17.31 58.35
N PRO A 80 32.66 16.06 58.00
CA PRO A 80 31.47 15.34 58.54
C PRO A 80 31.79 14.18 59.51
N HIS A 81 30.76 13.45 60.00
CA HIS A 81 30.91 12.19 60.77
C HIS A 81 29.90 11.06 60.40
N ARG A 82 29.95 9.91 61.11
CA ARG A 82 29.48 8.53 60.80
C ARG A 82 29.20 7.78 62.14
N PRO A 83 28.86 6.46 62.21
CA PRO A 83 27.93 5.58 61.45
C PRO A 83 27.06 4.67 62.39
N GLY A 84 26.40 3.60 61.89
CA GLY A 84 25.83 2.52 62.74
C GLY A 84 25.45 1.23 62.00
N LEU A 85 25.68 0.05 62.62
CA LEU A 85 25.38 -1.30 62.09
C LEU A 85 25.35 -2.36 63.23
N ARG A 86 24.47 -3.40 63.16
CA ARG A 86 24.57 -4.68 63.91
C ARG A 86 23.62 -5.78 63.34
N ARG A 87 23.69 -7.00 63.88
CA ARG A 87 23.10 -8.27 63.36
C ARG A 87 22.24 -9.03 64.39
N ASP A 88 21.52 -10.05 63.88
CA ASP A 88 20.72 -11.12 64.52
C ASP A 88 21.39 -11.83 65.73
N PRO A 89 20.67 -12.61 66.60
CA PRO A 89 20.24 -14.00 66.28
C PRO A 89 18.90 -14.47 66.96
N PRO A 90 18.64 -15.74 67.43
CA PRO A 90 17.71 -16.65 66.71
C PRO A 90 16.59 -17.35 67.54
N GLY A 91 15.59 -17.92 66.82
CA GLY A 91 14.32 -18.44 67.38
C GLY A 91 14.24 -19.85 68.04
N ALA A 92 13.01 -20.31 68.32
CA ALA A 92 12.71 -21.64 68.89
C ALA A 92 11.33 -22.24 68.47
N ARG A 93 11.27 -23.59 68.45
CA ARG A 93 10.20 -24.47 67.91
C ARG A 93 9.01 -24.68 68.87
N ARG A 94 7.83 -25.03 68.32
CA ARG A 94 6.96 -26.14 68.83
C ARG A 94 6.13 -26.80 67.69
N ARG A 95 5.43 -27.92 67.95
CA ARG A 95 5.05 -28.93 66.92
C ARG A 95 3.57 -29.35 66.92
N ARG A 96 3.05 -29.62 65.69
CA ARG A 96 2.07 -30.66 65.24
C ARG A 96 0.93 -31.13 66.17
N ARG A 97 -0.29 -31.23 65.60
CA ARG A 97 -0.95 -32.48 65.09
C ARG A 97 -2.18 -32.09 64.22
N LEU A 98 -2.20 -32.42 62.92
CA LEU A 98 -2.79 -33.63 62.28
C LEU A 98 -4.33 -33.66 62.16
N ARG A 99 -4.85 -33.42 60.94
CA ARG A 99 -5.87 -34.24 60.24
C ARG A 99 -5.91 -33.92 58.73
N ARG A 100 -6.33 -34.91 57.94
CA ARG A 100 -6.66 -34.95 56.48
C ARG A 100 -7.64 -36.14 56.31
N PRO A 101 -8.35 -36.34 55.19
CA PRO A 101 -8.43 -35.52 53.97
C PRO A 101 -9.87 -35.00 53.66
N GLY A 102 -10.04 -34.25 52.57
CA GLY A 102 -11.36 -33.99 51.98
C GLY A 102 -11.43 -32.74 51.08
N GLY A 103 -12.07 -32.87 49.92
CA GLY A 103 -12.56 -31.75 49.08
C GLY A 103 -11.52 -30.98 48.24
N VAL A 104 -11.72 -30.97 46.91
CA VAL A 104 -11.15 -29.96 46.01
C VAL A 104 -12.28 -29.03 45.56
N PRO A 105 -12.25 -27.72 45.91
CA PRO A 105 -13.20 -26.76 45.36
C PRO A 105 -12.88 -26.46 43.88
N ARG A 106 -13.91 -26.41 43.03
CA ARG A 106 -13.77 -25.84 41.67
C ARG A 106 -13.66 -24.31 41.77
N PRO A 107 -12.86 -23.64 40.91
CA PRO A 107 -12.96 -22.19 40.75
C PRO A 107 -14.29 -21.81 40.10
N ALA A 108 -14.79 -20.61 40.41
CA ALA A 108 -16.08 -20.11 39.92
C ALA A 108 -16.02 -19.71 38.44
N GLU A 109 -17.17 -19.78 37.75
CA GLU A 109 -17.31 -19.42 36.35
C GLU A 109 -17.24 -17.90 36.16
N GLY A 110 -16.21 -17.43 35.45
CA GLY A 110 -16.07 -16.02 35.07
C GLY A 110 -17.01 -15.70 33.90
N ARG A 111 -17.77 -14.59 34.00
CA ARG A 111 -18.62 -14.12 32.91
C ARG A 111 -17.78 -13.72 31.69
N THR A 112 -18.18 -14.22 30.53
CA THR A 112 -17.61 -13.88 29.22
C THR A 112 -17.91 -12.42 28.85
N PRO A 113 -17.01 -11.68 28.17
CA PRO A 113 -17.34 -10.40 27.56
C PRO A 113 -18.40 -10.55 26.44
N PRO A 114 -19.22 -9.51 26.16
CA PRO A 114 -20.33 -9.61 25.20
C PRO A 114 -19.90 -9.89 23.75
N ASP A 115 -18.70 -9.46 23.34
CA ASP A 115 -18.17 -9.67 21.98
C ASP A 115 -18.11 -11.15 21.56
N ASP A 116 -17.91 -12.06 22.53
CA ASP A 116 -17.84 -13.51 22.31
C ASP A 116 -19.21 -14.13 21.97
N GLU A 117 -20.33 -13.45 22.27
CA GLU A 117 -21.68 -13.98 22.05
C GLU A 117 -22.21 -13.71 20.63
N LEU A 118 -21.66 -12.72 19.91
CA LEU A 118 -21.89 -12.55 18.48
C LEU A 118 -21.06 -13.56 17.65
N GLU A 119 -19.72 -13.56 17.74
CA GLU A 119 -18.88 -14.43 16.88
C GLU A 119 -19.13 -15.95 17.10
N ARG A 120 -19.69 -16.35 18.25
CA ARG A 120 -20.16 -17.73 18.48
C ARG A 120 -21.33 -18.14 17.57
N ARG A 121 -22.20 -17.21 17.17
CA ARG A 121 -23.33 -17.49 16.25
C ARG A 121 -22.85 -17.70 14.82
N ASP A 122 -21.80 -16.99 14.40
CA ASP A 122 -21.25 -17.09 13.05
C ASP A 122 -20.50 -18.41 12.84
N LEU A 123 -19.62 -18.78 13.77
CA LEU A 123 -18.80 -19.99 13.65
C LEU A 123 -19.63 -21.29 13.65
N GLN A 124 -20.78 -21.33 14.34
CA GLN A 124 -21.65 -22.52 14.33
C GLN A 124 -22.58 -22.63 13.11
N ARG A 125 -22.78 -21.56 12.33
CA ARG A 125 -23.62 -21.59 11.11
C ARG A 125 -22.88 -22.03 9.85
N VAL A 126 -21.55 -21.88 9.80
CA VAL A 126 -20.74 -22.17 8.61
C VAL A 126 -20.43 -23.68 8.46
N LEU A 127 -20.56 -24.49 9.52
CA LEU A 127 -20.15 -25.89 9.54
C LEU A 127 -21.20 -26.82 10.20
N LEU A 128 -22.16 -27.31 9.38
CA LEU A 128 -22.73 -28.68 9.36
C LEU A 128 -24.12 -28.71 8.69
N PRO A 129 -24.39 -29.61 7.72
CA PRO A 129 -25.75 -29.84 7.25
C PRO A 129 -26.53 -30.72 8.25
N ARG A 130 -27.81 -30.41 8.49
CA ARG A 130 -28.75 -31.29 9.23
C ARG A 130 -29.79 -31.91 8.28
N PRO A 131 -30.25 -33.16 8.53
CA PRO A 131 -31.11 -33.90 7.61
C PRO A 131 -32.57 -33.43 7.60
N ARG A 132 -33.29 -33.76 6.52
CA ARG A 132 -34.69 -33.36 6.28
C ARG A 132 -35.68 -34.14 7.17
N GLY A 133 -36.48 -33.42 7.97
CA GLY A 133 -37.70 -33.93 8.62
C GLY A 133 -38.97 -33.61 7.82
N ARG A 134 -40.07 -34.36 8.05
CA ARG A 134 -41.31 -34.29 7.22
C ARG A 134 -42.49 -33.60 7.91
N GLY A 135 -42.84 -32.40 7.42
CA GLY A 135 -44.20 -32.04 6.95
C GLY A 135 -45.36 -31.73 7.91
N ARG A 136 -46.45 -31.26 7.26
CA ARG A 136 -47.84 -30.98 7.75
C ARG A 136 -48.09 -29.61 8.44
N PRO A 137 -49.34 -29.08 8.39
CA PRO A 137 -49.63 -27.86 7.60
C PRO A 137 -50.31 -26.71 8.40
N PRO A 138 -50.61 -25.53 7.79
CA PRO A 138 -51.13 -24.38 8.55
C PRO A 138 -52.64 -24.43 8.85
N LEU A 139 -53.05 -23.65 9.84
CA LEU A 139 -54.44 -23.27 10.14
C LEU A 139 -54.65 -21.77 9.92
N ALA A 140 -55.89 -21.34 9.69
CA ALA A 140 -56.20 -20.03 9.10
C ALA A 140 -57.36 -19.28 9.79
N ALA A 141 -57.56 -18.04 9.32
CA ALA A 141 -58.77 -17.22 9.39
C ALA A 141 -59.18 -16.54 10.72
N ARG A 142 -59.12 -15.19 10.69
CA ARG A 142 -60.21 -14.21 10.92
C ARG A 142 -59.68 -12.85 10.39
N THR A 143 -60.28 -12.09 9.48
CA THR A 143 -61.66 -11.52 9.35
C THR A 143 -62.01 -10.63 10.55
N ALA A 144 -62.28 -9.32 10.41
CA ALA A 144 -62.47 -8.47 9.22
C ALA A 144 -62.14 -6.98 9.58
N ASP A 145 -62.49 -5.90 8.87
CA ASP A 145 -63.36 -5.71 7.68
C ASP A 145 -63.07 -4.37 6.93
N ARG A 146 -63.35 -4.36 5.61
CA ARG A 146 -63.90 -3.28 4.75
C ARG A 146 -63.34 -1.84 4.61
N HIS A 147 -62.97 -1.53 3.37
CA HIS A 147 -63.39 -0.43 2.46
C HIS A 147 -64.61 0.45 2.88
N ASP A 148 -64.79 1.72 2.49
CA ASP A 148 -64.05 2.66 1.59
C ASP A 148 -64.42 4.14 1.99
N GLY A 149 -64.09 5.25 1.31
CA GLY A 149 -63.50 5.46 -0.02
C GLY A 149 -63.59 6.91 -0.57
N THR A 150 -63.33 7.06 -1.88
CA THR A 150 -63.52 8.23 -2.79
C THR A 150 -62.92 9.62 -2.48
N ALA A 151 -62.51 10.29 -3.57
CA ALA A 151 -62.20 11.72 -3.72
C ALA A 151 -63.17 12.31 -4.79
N PRO A 152 -63.05 13.55 -5.37
CA PRO A 152 -62.04 14.61 -5.18
C PRO A 152 -62.58 16.07 -5.16
N GLY A 153 -61.67 17.06 -5.13
CA GLY A 153 -61.87 18.37 -5.77
C GLY A 153 -61.89 19.61 -4.86
N GLY A 154 -61.34 20.73 -5.37
CA GLY A 154 -61.41 22.06 -4.72
C GLY A 154 -60.09 22.83 -4.75
N ALA A 155 -60.00 23.86 -5.59
CA ALA A 155 -58.89 24.82 -5.67
C ALA A 155 -59.33 26.22 -5.15
N PRO A 156 -58.44 27.21 -4.96
CA PRO A 156 -58.57 28.19 -3.88
C PRO A 156 -59.07 29.59 -4.30
N PRO A 157 -59.29 30.49 -3.32
CA PRO A 157 -59.22 31.95 -3.50
C PRO A 157 -57.96 32.57 -2.85
N ALA A 158 -57.69 33.85 -3.17
CA ALA A 158 -56.46 34.57 -2.84
C ALA A 158 -56.60 35.61 -1.71
N ALA A 159 -55.47 36.23 -1.31
CA ALA A 159 -55.39 37.29 -0.31
C ALA A 159 -55.87 38.68 -0.83
N PRO A 160 -56.25 39.59 0.09
CA PRO A 160 -55.39 40.75 0.41
C PRO A 160 -55.26 40.98 1.95
N GLY A 161 -54.49 41.93 2.50
CA GLY A 161 -53.69 43.01 1.88
C GLY A 161 -52.80 43.77 2.91
N VAL A 162 -52.21 44.88 2.45
CA VAL A 162 -51.09 45.66 3.06
C VAL A 162 -51.33 46.20 4.49
N GLY A 163 -50.28 46.18 5.34
CA GLY A 163 -50.15 46.97 6.58
C GLY A 163 -48.70 47.48 6.80
N ARG A 164 -48.50 48.57 7.57
CA ARG A 164 -47.18 49.25 7.74
C ARG A 164 -46.54 49.05 9.13
N ARG A 165 -45.21 49.23 9.15
CA ARG A 165 -44.22 49.37 10.25
C ARG A 165 -44.65 50.32 11.40
N PRO A 166 -44.05 50.28 12.64
CA PRO A 166 -42.58 50.22 12.86
C PRO A 166 -41.99 49.46 14.08
N ASP A 167 -40.64 49.38 14.07
CA ASP A 167 -39.61 49.17 15.13
C ASP A 167 -39.74 48.15 16.28
N GLY A 168 -38.63 47.45 16.59
CA GLY A 168 -38.58 46.42 17.65
C GLY A 168 -37.27 45.65 17.88
N THR A 169 -36.09 46.28 17.75
CA THR A 169 -34.77 45.85 18.28
C THR A 169 -34.33 44.36 18.33
N ARG A 170 -33.28 44.06 17.55
CA ARG A 170 -32.08 43.26 17.94
C ARG A 170 -32.23 41.85 18.56
N ARG A 171 -31.86 40.84 17.78
CA ARG A 171 -30.61 40.04 17.98
C ARG A 171 -30.17 39.49 16.62
N GLY A 172 -28.88 39.55 16.31
CA GLY A 172 -28.35 39.26 14.98
C GLY A 172 -27.50 38.00 14.95
N GLU A 173 -27.92 37.01 14.16
CA GLU A 173 -27.08 35.87 13.79
C GLU A 173 -26.05 36.30 12.73
N GLN A 174 -24.78 35.97 12.93
CA GLN A 174 -23.74 36.28 11.95
C GLN A 174 -23.72 35.25 10.81
N GLN A 175 -24.61 35.43 9.83
CA GLN A 175 -24.42 34.81 8.52
C GLN A 175 -23.13 35.34 7.89
N VAL A 176 -22.08 34.50 7.87
CA VAL A 176 -20.84 34.77 7.14
C VAL A 176 -21.16 34.78 5.65
N ARG A 177 -21.25 35.97 5.06
CA ARG A 177 -21.48 36.12 3.62
C ARG A 177 -20.28 35.56 2.86
N LEU A 178 -20.51 34.50 2.08
CA LEU A 178 -19.61 34.05 1.02
C LEU A 178 -19.37 35.22 0.07
N ARG A 179 -18.18 35.83 0.14
CA ARG A 179 -17.74 36.85 -0.83
C ARG A 179 -17.36 36.17 -2.15
N GLY A 180 -17.56 36.89 -3.25
CA GLY A 180 -17.49 36.34 -4.60
C GLY A 180 -16.14 35.72 -4.96
N ARG A 181 -16.19 34.68 -5.80
CA ARG A 181 -15.03 34.07 -6.46
C ARG A 181 -14.18 35.14 -7.17
N PRO A 182 -12.86 35.19 -6.94
CA PRO A 182 -11.93 35.72 -7.93
C PRO A 182 -12.01 34.88 -9.20
N ALA A 183 -11.78 35.50 -10.37
CA ALA A 183 -11.49 34.74 -11.58
C ALA A 183 -10.13 34.04 -11.46
N LEU A 184 -9.91 32.98 -12.25
CA LEU A 184 -8.63 32.28 -12.35
C LEU A 184 -7.58 33.20 -13.02
N SER A 185 -6.92 34.04 -12.23
CA SER A 185 -5.79 34.87 -12.68
C SER A 185 -4.47 34.12 -12.51
N ASP A 186 -3.75 33.97 -13.62
CA ASP A 186 -2.49 33.26 -13.77
C ASP A 186 -1.46 33.55 -12.65
N ARG A 187 -1.13 32.52 -11.86
CA ARG A 187 0.01 32.49 -10.92
C ARG A 187 0.62 31.09 -10.91
N GLN A 188 1.65 30.92 -11.71
CA GLN A 188 2.36 29.66 -11.91
C GLN A 188 3.42 29.46 -10.81
N GLY A 189 3.51 28.26 -10.22
CA GLY A 189 4.74 27.86 -9.53
C GLY A 189 4.64 26.87 -8.37
N GLU A 190 4.77 25.58 -8.67
CA GLU A 190 5.46 24.55 -7.87
C GLU A 190 6.05 23.49 -8.89
N THR A 191 6.93 22.51 -8.55
CA THR A 191 7.27 21.21 -9.28
C THR A 191 8.65 20.65 -8.85
N PRO A 192 8.82 19.40 -8.34
CA PRO A 192 8.16 18.22 -8.90
C PRO A 192 7.55 17.23 -7.89
N LEU A 193 6.55 16.48 -8.35
CA LEU A 193 6.43 15.02 -8.31
C LEU A 193 6.14 14.54 -9.75
N CYS A 194 6.06 13.24 -10.07
CA CYS A 194 5.90 12.84 -11.48
C CYS A 194 5.11 11.54 -11.75
N ARG A 195 4.84 11.29 -13.04
CA ARG A 195 4.72 9.96 -13.64
C ARG A 195 5.81 9.77 -14.70
N ILE A 196 6.58 8.68 -14.62
CA ILE A 196 7.73 8.44 -15.49
C ILE A 196 7.53 7.24 -16.41
N TYR A 197 8.10 7.28 -17.61
CA TYR A 197 7.96 6.24 -18.63
C TYR A 197 9.15 6.23 -19.59
N GLY A 198 9.36 5.14 -20.32
CA GLY A 198 10.42 5.07 -21.31
C GLY A 198 10.76 3.67 -21.78
N TYR A 199 11.77 3.57 -22.64
CA TYR A 199 12.25 2.30 -23.20
C TYR A 199 13.73 2.33 -23.56
N VAL A 200 14.29 1.13 -23.74
CA VAL A 200 15.53 0.82 -24.46
C VAL A 200 15.29 -0.43 -25.31
N GLY A 201 15.91 -0.54 -26.48
CA GLY A 201 15.65 -1.59 -27.48
C GLY A 201 15.11 -1.02 -28.80
N ALA A 202 14.75 -1.85 -29.78
CA ALA A 202 14.08 -1.37 -30.99
C ALA A 202 12.71 -0.78 -30.58
N GLY A 203 12.68 0.55 -30.55
CA GLY A 203 11.68 1.27 -29.80
C GLY A 203 10.27 1.13 -30.39
N PRO A 204 9.23 1.27 -29.55
CA PRO A 204 7.99 1.80 -30.05
C PRO A 204 8.24 3.26 -30.51
N ASP A 205 7.40 3.78 -31.39
CA ASP A 205 7.65 5.06 -32.06
C ASP A 205 7.37 6.29 -31.17
N GLU A 206 7.41 7.50 -31.75
CA GLU A 206 7.05 8.69 -31.00
C GLU A 206 5.56 8.72 -30.60
N THR A 207 4.69 8.15 -31.43
CA THR A 207 3.26 8.02 -31.14
C THR A 207 3.04 7.22 -29.86
N ALA A 208 3.78 6.14 -29.64
CA ALA A 208 3.73 5.36 -28.41
C ALA A 208 4.27 6.10 -27.17
N LEU A 209 5.35 6.88 -27.29
CA LEU A 209 5.82 7.75 -26.19
C LEU A 209 4.78 8.83 -25.84
N ARG A 210 4.08 9.39 -26.83
CA ARG A 210 2.97 10.34 -26.64
C ARG A 210 1.75 9.65 -26.02
N ALA A 211 1.39 8.44 -26.46
CA ALA A 211 0.32 7.66 -25.85
C ALA A 211 0.65 7.28 -24.39
N ALA A 212 1.91 6.95 -24.09
CA ALA A 212 2.37 6.64 -22.73
C ALA A 212 2.42 7.87 -21.80
N ARG A 213 2.67 9.07 -22.35
CA ARG A 213 2.48 10.36 -21.68
C ARG A 213 1.00 10.55 -21.31
N ASP A 214 0.12 10.45 -22.30
CA ASP A 214 -1.29 10.80 -22.18
C ASP A 214 -2.05 9.83 -21.26
N ALA A 215 -1.69 8.54 -21.30
CA ALA A 215 -2.27 7.47 -20.47
C ALA A 215 -2.01 7.59 -18.95
N GLN A 216 -1.19 8.56 -18.51
CA GLN A 216 -0.91 8.86 -17.10
C GLN A 216 -0.76 10.38 -16.84
N LEU A 217 -1.45 11.22 -17.63
CA LEU A 217 -1.34 12.69 -17.58
C LEU A 217 -1.83 13.30 -16.25
N SER A 218 -2.84 12.69 -15.63
CA SER A 218 -3.40 13.12 -14.34
C SER A 218 -2.36 13.17 -13.20
N GLY A 219 -1.39 12.26 -13.21
CA GLY A 219 -0.28 12.22 -12.24
C GLY A 219 0.88 13.18 -12.53
N GLY A 220 0.73 14.10 -13.49
CA GLY A 220 1.72 15.15 -13.75
C GLY A 220 1.23 16.15 -14.79
N PRO A 221 0.19 16.94 -14.48
CA PRO A 221 -0.49 17.78 -15.47
C PRO A 221 0.27 19.06 -15.82
N ASP A 222 1.22 19.51 -14.99
CA ASP A 222 1.81 20.84 -15.10
C ASP A 222 2.84 20.98 -16.23
N GLN A 223 3.66 19.94 -16.48
CA GLN A 223 4.64 19.92 -17.59
C GLN A 223 4.87 18.50 -18.10
N GLN A 224 4.99 18.30 -19.41
CA GLN A 224 5.29 16.97 -19.99
C GLN A 224 6.43 17.05 -20.99
N HIS A 225 7.49 16.28 -20.75
CA HIS A 225 8.71 16.30 -21.55
C HIS A 225 9.30 14.90 -21.73
N CYS A 226 10.01 14.69 -22.83
CA CYS A 226 10.80 13.48 -23.07
C CYS A 226 12.08 13.80 -23.82
N VAL A 227 13.12 12.99 -23.57
CA VAL A 227 14.34 12.93 -24.37
C VAL A 227 14.41 11.57 -25.07
N ARG A 228 14.97 11.54 -26.27
CA ARG A 228 15.07 10.34 -27.12
C ARG A 228 16.46 10.28 -27.73
N GLY A 229 16.92 9.08 -28.00
CA GLY A 229 18.06 8.81 -28.88
C GLY A 229 17.78 7.60 -29.76
N GLU A 230 18.81 7.13 -30.45
CA GLU A 230 18.71 5.88 -31.22
C GLU A 230 18.36 4.72 -30.28
N ASN A 231 17.23 4.04 -30.51
CA ASN A 231 16.80 2.86 -29.72
C ASN A 231 16.61 3.08 -28.20
N TRP A 232 16.36 4.32 -27.75
CA TRP A 232 15.91 4.59 -26.38
C TRP A 232 15.11 5.89 -26.23
N GLY A 233 14.36 6.01 -25.13
CA GLY A 233 13.72 7.26 -24.73
C GLY A 233 13.31 7.27 -23.26
N LEU A 234 13.36 8.45 -22.62
CA LEU A 234 12.87 8.71 -21.26
C LEU A 234 11.87 9.85 -21.29
N GLY A 235 10.73 9.69 -20.62
CA GLY A 235 9.66 10.68 -20.55
C GLY A 235 9.10 10.86 -19.14
N CYS A 236 8.54 12.03 -18.90
CA CYS A 236 8.10 12.47 -17.59
C CYS A 236 6.93 13.46 -17.68
N ASN A 237 5.87 13.14 -16.95
CA ASN A 237 4.78 14.05 -16.60
C ASN A 237 5.08 14.64 -15.21
N ARG A 238 5.13 15.97 -15.07
CA ARG A 238 5.56 16.71 -13.88
C ARG A 238 4.34 17.30 -13.16
N LEU A 239 4.21 17.01 -11.86
CA LEU A 239 3.26 17.56 -10.88
C LEU A 239 3.97 18.63 -10.03
N SER A 240 3.31 19.75 -9.83
CA SER A 240 3.82 20.94 -9.14
C SER A 240 4.00 20.82 -7.59
N ILE A 241 5.22 20.50 -7.07
CA ILE A 241 5.66 20.67 -5.65
C ILE A 241 6.94 21.53 -5.39
N GLN A 242 8.20 21.13 -5.66
CA GLN A 242 9.42 21.90 -5.23
C GLN A 242 10.37 22.46 -6.33
N ASP A 243 10.48 23.79 -6.47
CA ASP A 243 11.28 24.55 -7.49
C ASP A 243 10.74 24.46 -8.93
N PRO A 244 9.79 25.35 -9.29
CA PRO A 244 9.11 25.31 -10.58
C PRO A 244 10.05 25.42 -11.77
N SER A 245 11.07 26.27 -11.64
CA SER A 245 11.87 26.80 -12.75
C SER A 245 12.97 25.84 -13.19
N HIS A 246 13.60 25.10 -12.27
CA HIS A 246 14.80 24.31 -12.59
C HIS A 246 14.65 22.80 -12.44
N GLY A 247 13.67 22.29 -11.68
CA GLY A 247 13.42 20.85 -11.54
C GLY A 247 12.89 20.13 -12.78
N ARG A 248 13.01 20.75 -13.97
CA ARG A 248 12.46 20.31 -15.25
C ARG A 248 13.12 18.99 -15.67
N GLN A 249 12.32 17.95 -15.78
CA GLN A 249 12.79 16.62 -16.18
C GLN A 249 12.69 16.43 -17.70
N PRO A 250 13.48 15.53 -18.31
CA PRO A 250 14.59 14.76 -17.73
C PRO A 250 15.79 15.62 -17.30
N PHE A 251 16.37 15.32 -16.14
CA PHE A 251 17.64 15.88 -15.71
C PHE A 251 18.78 15.31 -16.56
N THR A 252 19.86 16.07 -16.77
CA THR A 252 21.03 15.60 -17.53
C THR A 252 22.32 16.27 -17.07
N ASN A 253 23.47 15.64 -17.35
CA ASN A 253 24.78 16.26 -17.15
C ASN A 253 25.13 17.18 -18.34
N ALA A 254 26.11 18.07 -18.15
CA ALA A 254 26.46 19.08 -19.16
C ALA A 254 26.89 18.51 -20.53
N GLY A 255 27.33 17.26 -20.58
CA GLY A 255 27.70 16.55 -21.81
C GLY A 255 26.58 15.74 -22.47
N GLY A 256 25.36 15.73 -21.94
CA GLY A 256 24.24 14.96 -22.49
C GLY A 256 24.48 13.44 -22.51
N SER A 257 25.33 12.92 -21.62
CA SER A 257 25.75 11.51 -21.58
C SER A 257 25.14 10.71 -20.43
N VAL A 258 24.47 11.39 -19.50
CA VAL A 258 23.61 10.79 -18.48
C VAL A 258 22.28 11.55 -18.47
N HIS A 259 21.16 10.83 -18.46
CA HIS A 259 19.80 11.38 -18.34
C HIS A 259 19.02 10.67 -17.24
N ALA A 260 18.24 11.39 -16.44
CA ALA A 260 17.42 10.82 -15.38
C ALA A 260 15.99 11.41 -15.35
N VAL A 261 15.01 10.54 -15.12
CA VAL A 261 13.64 10.92 -14.72
C VAL A 261 13.30 10.24 -13.39
N PHE A 262 12.55 10.90 -12.52
CA PHE A 262 12.06 10.28 -11.29
C PHE A 262 10.66 10.77 -10.90
N ASN A 263 9.87 9.85 -10.34
CA ASN A 263 8.65 10.15 -9.59
C ASN A 263 8.98 9.97 -8.11
N GLY A 264 8.92 11.04 -7.31
CA GLY A 264 9.21 10.96 -5.89
C GLY A 264 9.55 12.29 -5.26
N GLU A 265 10.12 12.21 -4.07
CA GLU A 265 10.67 13.31 -3.27
C GLU A 265 11.90 12.78 -2.50
N ILE A 266 13.03 13.50 -2.60
CA ILE A 266 14.33 13.16 -1.98
C ILE A 266 14.56 14.06 -0.76
N TYR A 267 13.96 13.72 0.37
CA TYR A 267 13.96 14.52 1.60
C TYR A 267 15.33 14.96 2.16
N ASN A 268 16.44 14.32 1.77
CA ASN A 268 17.80 14.73 2.15
C ASN A 268 18.59 15.50 1.06
N PHE A 269 17.94 15.96 -0.01
CA PHE A 269 18.61 16.59 -1.16
C PHE A 269 19.50 17.79 -0.80
N ARG A 270 19.14 18.59 0.22
CA ARG A 270 19.96 19.74 0.65
C ARG A 270 21.30 19.32 1.24
N ALA A 271 21.34 18.27 2.07
CA ALA A 271 22.58 17.68 2.57
C ALA A 271 23.41 17.02 1.44
N ILE A 272 22.76 16.49 0.40
CA ILE A 272 23.44 15.99 -0.80
C ILE A 272 24.03 17.16 -1.61
N ARG A 273 23.30 18.28 -1.76
CA ARG A 273 23.76 19.52 -2.40
C ARG A 273 24.98 20.10 -1.67
N GLU A 274 25.01 20.04 -0.34
CA GLU A 274 26.17 20.38 0.50
C GLU A 274 27.36 19.43 0.27
N GLU A 275 27.15 18.10 0.21
CA GLU A 275 28.23 17.15 -0.10
C GLU A 275 28.83 17.37 -1.51
N LEU A 276 27.98 17.72 -2.49
CA LEU A 276 28.40 18.03 -3.85
C LEU A 276 29.16 19.36 -3.91
N ALA A 277 28.66 20.42 -3.27
CA ALA A 277 29.33 21.71 -3.19
C ALA A 277 30.70 21.61 -2.50
N GLY A 278 30.81 20.82 -1.42
CA GLY A 278 32.07 20.51 -0.74
C GLY A 278 33.10 19.74 -1.58
N ARG A 279 32.69 19.24 -2.77
CA ARG A 279 33.54 18.59 -3.78
C ARG A 279 33.74 19.47 -5.03
N GLY A 280 33.29 20.72 -5.01
CA GLY A 280 33.33 21.63 -6.15
C GLY A 280 32.25 21.39 -7.22
N VAL A 281 31.30 20.48 -6.98
CA VAL A 281 30.20 20.19 -7.91
C VAL A 281 29.05 21.16 -7.65
N ARG A 282 28.89 22.15 -8.53
CA ARG A 282 27.72 23.03 -8.55
C ARG A 282 26.50 22.29 -9.09
N VAL A 283 25.36 22.47 -8.42
CA VAL A 283 24.04 22.00 -8.86
C VAL A 283 23.09 23.18 -8.82
N ASP A 284 22.59 23.59 -9.98
CA ASP A 284 21.64 24.71 -10.12
C ASP A 284 20.21 24.31 -9.71
N GLY A 285 19.38 25.32 -9.39
CA GLY A 285 18.05 25.14 -8.81
C GLY A 285 18.05 24.75 -7.33
N ASP A 286 16.86 24.62 -6.74
CA ASP A 286 16.64 23.99 -5.44
C ASP A 286 15.76 22.72 -5.54
N SER A 287 15.36 22.29 -6.75
CA SER A 287 14.62 21.02 -6.91
C SER A 287 15.42 19.83 -6.37
N ASP A 288 14.75 18.96 -5.61
CA ASP A 288 15.30 17.75 -5.02
C ASP A 288 15.92 16.81 -6.06
N GLY A 289 15.26 16.63 -7.21
CA GLY A 289 15.73 15.78 -8.30
C GLY A 289 17.02 16.26 -8.98
N SER A 290 17.37 17.54 -8.85
CA SER A 290 18.57 18.11 -9.48
C SER A 290 19.88 17.46 -9.03
N VAL A 291 19.93 16.90 -7.81
CA VAL A 291 21.12 16.23 -7.29
C VAL A 291 21.31 14.81 -7.84
N LEU A 292 20.29 14.19 -8.44
CA LEU A 292 20.30 12.76 -8.80
C LEU A 292 21.42 12.41 -9.78
N VAL A 293 21.57 13.18 -10.86
CA VAL A 293 22.61 12.96 -11.88
C VAL A 293 24.03 13.16 -11.31
N PRO A 294 24.40 14.32 -10.74
CA PRO A 294 25.75 14.53 -10.21
C PRO A 294 26.10 13.57 -9.05
N TYR A 295 25.12 13.15 -8.24
CA TYR A 295 25.37 12.18 -7.16
C TYR A 295 25.53 10.74 -7.67
N TYR A 296 24.84 10.37 -8.76
CA TYR A 296 25.11 9.14 -9.50
C TYR A 296 26.48 9.16 -10.18
N GLU A 297 26.91 10.29 -10.76
CA GLU A 297 28.25 10.39 -11.36
C GLU A 297 29.38 10.26 -10.32
N LEU A 298 29.13 10.67 -9.07
CA LEU A 298 30.07 10.56 -7.94
C LEU A 298 30.10 9.16 -7.28
N HIS A 299 28.94 8.55 -7.00
CA HIS A 299 28.83 7.29 -6.23
C HIS A 299 28.49 6.06 -7.08
N GLY A 300 28.25 6.23 -8.38
CA GLY A 300 27.72 5.19 -9.26
C GLY A 300 26.36 4.67 -8.79
N ASP A 301 26.05 3.41 -9.09
CA ASP A 301 24.81 2.73 -8.70
C ASP A 301 24.52 2.77 -7.19
N ARG A 302 25.55 3.01 -6.35
CA ARG A 302 25.42 3.10 -4.89
C ARG A 302 24.92 4.46 -4.38
N PHE A 303 24.65 5.43 -5.26
CA PHE A 303 24.04 6.69 -4.84
C PHE A 303 22.69 6.48 -4.13
N VAL A 304 21.91 5.46 -4.52
CA VAL A 304 20.63 5.10 -3.87
C VAL A 304 20.79 4.57 -2.44
N ASP A 305 21.96 4.07 -2.03
CA ASP A 305 22.22 3.67 -0.63
C ASP A 305 22.18 4.87 0.34
N ARG A 306 22.18 6.10 -0.21
CA ARG A 306 22.32 7.38 0.51
C ARG A 306 21.10 8.29 0.35
N LEU A 307 20.10 7.92 -0.46
CA LEU A 307 18.88 8.70 -0.64
C LEU A 307 17.90 8.43 0.51
N GLU A 308 17.47 9.47 1.22
CA GLU A 308 16.35 9.40 2.16
C GLU A 308 15.14 10.03 1.48
N GLY A 309 14.22 9.21 0.98
CA GLY A 309 13.18 9.64 0.07
C GLY A 309 12.13 8.55 -0.18
N MET A 310 11.14 8.89 -0.99
CA MET A 310 10.21 7.94 -1.60
C MET A 310 10.17 8.19 -3.10
N TYR A 311 10.54 7.20 -3.90
CA TYR A 311 10.97 7.44 -5.28
C TYR A 311 10.90 6.20 -6.17
N ALA A 312 10.66 6.45 -7.46
CA ALA A 312 10.96 5.57 -8.57
C ALA A 312 11.85 6.35 -9.54
N ILE A 313 13.05 5.86 -9.83
CA ILE A 313 14.06 6.52 -10.66
C ILE A 313 14.32 5.68 -11.90
N ALA A 314 14.38 6.31 -13.07
CA ALA A 314 14.89 5.71 -14.30
C ALA A 314 16.00 6.59 -14.89
N LEU A 315 17.17 5.99 -15.13
CA LEU A 315 18.37 6.65 -15.61
C LEU A 315 18.89 5.94 -16.88
N MET A 316 19.28 6.73 -17.87
CA MET A 316 20.04 6.28 -19.03
C MET A 316 21.47 6.80 -18.90
N ASP A 317 22.44 5.91 -18.78
CA ASP A 317 23.86 6.21 -18.88
C ASP A 317 24.32 5.81 -20.29
N LEU A 318 24.95 6.72 -21.02
CA LEU A 318 25.44 6.52 -22.39
C LEU A 318 26.96 6.44 -22.47
N ARG A 319 27.67 6.77 -21.37
CA ARG A 319 29.14 6.95 -21.32
C ARG A 319 29.92 5.68 -21.68
N PHE A 320 29.27 4.53 -21.60
CA PHE A 320 29.84 3.21 -21.86
C PHE A 320 28.90 2.34 -22.73
N GLY A 321 28.13 2.97 -23.63
CA GLY A 321 27.00 2.34 -24.32
C GLY A 321 25.69 2.46 -23.52
N GLN A 322 24.57 2.08 -24.16
CA GLN A 322 23.22 2.35 -23.65
C GLN A 322 22.86 1.49 -22.42
N ARG A 323 22.83 2.11 -21.25
CA ARG A 323 22.57 1.47 -19.96
C ARG A 323 21.35 2.07 -19.27
N LEU A 324 20.21 1.40 -19.41
CA LEU A 324 19.00 1.75 -18.65
C LEU A 324 19.11 1.16 -17.24
N LYS A 325 18.91 2.01 -16.22
CA LYS A 325 18.91 1.63 -14.81
C LYS A 325 17.64 2.12 -14.15
N LEU A 326 16.92 1.23 -13.48
CA LEU A 326 15.67 1.50 -12.78
C LEU A 326 15.85 1.17 -11.28
N TRP A 327 15.34 2.03 -10.41
CA TRP A 327 15.28 1.79 -8.96
C TRP A 327 13.92 2.21 -8.40
N CYS A 328 13.56 1.64 -7.25
CA CYS A 328 12.52 2.19 -6.38
C CYS A 328 13.01 2.29 -4.93
N ASP A 329 12.30 3.05 -4.11
CA ASP A 329 12.63 3.30 -2.71
C ASP A 329 12.56 2.02 -1.83
N PRO A 330 13.12 2.05 -0.60
CA PRO A 330 13.21 0.88 0.27
C PRO A 330 11.88 0.21 0.67
N LEU A 331 10.72 0.83 0.41
CA LEU A 331 9.39 0.23 0.59
C LEU A 331 8.57 0.17 -0.71
N ALA A 332 9.09 0.64 -1.85
CA ALA A 332 8.35 0.85 -3.10
C ALA A 332 7.04 1.64 -2.89
N VAL A 333 7.12 2.80 -2.22
CA VAL A 333 6.00 3.74 -2.12
C VAL A 333 5.59 4.22 -3.52
N LYS A 334 6.58 4.52 -4.37
CA LYS A 334 6.35 4.92 -5.77
C LYS A 334 6.41 3.69 -6.69
N SER A 335 5.33 3.45 -7.42
CA SER A 335 5.23 2.31 -8.34
C SER A 335 6.04 2.52 -9.63
N LEU A 336 6.70 1.46 -10.08
CA LEU A 336 7.34 1.38 -11.39
C LEU A 336 7.16 -0.03 -11.97
N TYR A 337 6.50 -0.12 -13.12
CA TYR A 337 6.32 -1.35 -13.89
C TYR A 337 7.32 -1.42 -15.03
N TYR A 338 7.72 -2.65 -15.39
CA TYR A 338 8.55 -2.91 -16.56
C TYR A 338 8.15 -4.21 -17.27
N ALA A 339 8.47 -4.26 -18.56
CA ALA A 339 8.40 -5.44 -19.42
C ALA A 339 9.78 -5.63 -20.07
N VAL A 340 10.35 -6.83 -19.97
CA VAL A 340 11.54 -7.20 -20.76
C VAL A 340 11.08 -7.55 -22.18
N THR A 341 11.76 -7.03 -23.19
CA THR A 341 11.45 -7.27 -24.61
C THR A 341 12.47 -8.25 -25.21
N GLY A 342 12.43 -8.51 -26.52
CA GLY A 342 13.42 -9.42 -27.16
C GLY A 342 14.81 -8.80 -27.31
N ASP A 343 14.92 -7.52 -26.99
CA ASP A 343 15.92 -6.57 -27.48
C ASP A 343 16.20 -5.43 -26.48
N GLY A 344 15.51 -5.40 -25.34
CA GLY A 344 15.60 -4.34 -24.34
C GLY A 344 14.52 -4.40 -23.25
N VAL A 345 14.05 -3.23 -22.79
CA VAL A 345 13.10 -3.06 -21.68
C VAL A 345 12.21 -1.83 -21.93
N ALA A 346 10.90 -1.98 -21.72
CA ALA A 346 9.97 -0.86 -21.59
C ALA A 346 9.53 -0.69 -20.13
N PHE A 347 9.31 0.55 -19.66
CA PHE A 347 8.90 0.84 -18.29
C PHE A 347 7.91 2.02 -18.19
N SER A 348 7.11 2.04 -17.12
CA SER A 348 6.14 3.12 -16.82
C SER A 348 5.71 3.07 -15.34
N SER A 349 5.41 4.22 -14.73
CA SER A 349 4.80 4.27 -13.40
C SER A 349 3.43 3.57 -13.36
N GLU A 350 2.68 3.61 -14.45
CA GLU A 350 1.36 2.99 -14.56
C GLU A 350 1.29 1.91 -15.65
N LEU A 351 0.45 0.89 -15.45
CA LEU A 351 0.21 -0.18 -16.44
C LEU A 351 -0.40 0.35 -17.74
N SER A 352 -1.22 1.40 -17.67
CA SER A 352 -1.76 2.14 -18.82
C SER A 352 -0.62 2.63 -19.73
N GLY A 353 0.31 3.41 -19.18
CA GLY A 353 1.50 3.88 -19.88
C GLY A 353 2.40 2.74 -20.37
N LEU A 354 2.53 1.63 -19.62
CA LEU A 354 3.31 0.48 -20.09
C LEU A 354 2.65 -0.22 -21.29
N THR A 355 1.33 -0.37 -21.30
CA THR A 355 0.61 -0.94 -22.44
C THR A 355 0.72 -0.06 -23.69
N ALA A 356 0.74 1.26 -23.54
CA ALA A 356 0.95 2.19 -24.64
C ALA A 356 2.36 2.10 -25.27
N LEU A 357 3.39 1.69 -24.51
CA LEU A 357 4.75 1.44 -25.00
C LEU A 357 4.92 0.07 -25.68
N ARG A 358 3.84 -0.71 -25.88
CA ARG A 358 3.92 -2.09 -26.40
C ARG A 358 3.20 -2.22 -27.74
N PRO A 359 3.89 -2.60 -28.84
CA PRO A 359 3.29 -2.75 -30.16
C PRO A 359 2.42 -4.02 -30.32
N ARG A 360 2.31 -4.84 -29.27
CA ARG A 360 1.43 -6.01 -29.20
C ARG A 360 0.64 -5.97 -27.89
N PRO A 361 -0.64 -6.39 -27.89
CA PRO A 361 -1.38 -6.68 -26.67
C PRO A 361 -0.59 -7.59 -25.73
N LEU A 362 -0.88 -7.47 -24.44
CA LEU A 362 -0.28 -8.30 -23.40
C LEU A 362 -1.30 -9.33 -22.92
N ASP A 363 -0.89 -10.60 -22.88
CA ASP A 363 -1.71 -11.68 -22.34
C ASP A 363 -1.91 -11.52 -20.83
N VAL A 364 -3.08 -11.90 -20.33
CA VAL A 364 -3.39 -11.87 -18.89
C VAL A 364 -2.54 -12.92 -18.17
N ASP A 365 -1.94 -12.56 -17.04
CA ASP A 365 -1.25 -13.52 -16.17
C ASP A 365 -2.28 -14.52 -15.63
N PRO A 366 -2.18 -15.83 -15.93
CA PRO A 366 -3.17 -16.80 -15.50
C PRO A 366 -3.26 -16.87 -13.97
N LEU A 367 -2.21 -16.52 -13.21
CA LEU A 367 -2.26 -16.51 -11.75
C LEU A 367 -2.84 -15.22 -11.14
N ALA A 368 -3.21 -14.21 -11.94
CA ALA A 368 -3.71 -12.92 -11.43
C ALA A 368 -4.97 -13.04 -10.56
N VAL A 369 -5.92 -13.94 -10.91
CA VAL A 369 -7.14 -14.16 -10.11
C VAL A 369 -6.82 -14.84 -8.77
N ASP A 370 -5.98 -15.88 -8.75
CA ASP A 370 -5.54 -16.52 -7.49
C ASP A 370 -4.66 -15.59 -6.63
N HIS A 371 -3.86 -14.75 -7.28
CA HIS A 371 -3.13 -13.66 -6.63
C HIS A 371 -4.09 -12.72 -5.90
N TYR A 372 -5.12 -12.21 -6.58
CA TYR A 372 -6.10 -11.33 -5.97
C TYR A 372 -6.91 -12.00 -4.85
N MET A 373 -7.41 -13.23 -5.03
CA MET A 373 -8.21 -13.92 -4.02
C MET A 373 -7.43 -14.14 -2.70
N ASN A 374 -6.14 -14.49 -2.81
CA ASN A 374 -5.26 -14.74 -1.67
C ASN A 374 -4.62 -13.47 -1.07
N TRP A 375 -4.55 -12.35 -1.80
CA TRP A 375 -3.90 -11.11 -1.32
C TRP A 375 -4.79 -9.88 -1.22
N GLN A 376 -6.03 -9.91 -1.72
CA GLN A 376 -6.90 -8.74 -1.94
C GLN A 376 -6.33 -7.71 -2.96
N CYS A 377 -5.20 -8.01 -3.59
CA CYS A 377 -4.49 -7.19 -4.59
C CYS A 377 -3.52 -8.07 -5.40
N LEU A 378 -2.86 -7.53 -6.42
CA LEU A 378 -1.78 -8.25 -7.11
C LEU A 378 -0.43 -8.02 -6.37
N PRO A 379 0.32 -9.07 -5.97
CA PRO A 379 1.57 -8.92 -5.23
C PRO A 379 2.69 -8.23 -6.01
N ASN A 380 3.52 -7.44 -5.32
CA ASN A 380 4.68 -6.80 -5.95
C ASN A 380 5.64 -7.79 -6.65
N GLY A 381 6.07 -7.40 -7.85
CA GLY A 381 6.74 -8.26 -8.80
C GLY A 381 5.84 -9.28 -9.50
N THR A 382 4.55 -8.95 -9.69
CA THR A 382 3.61 -9.50 -10.68
C THR A 382 2.76 -8.34 -11.24
N SER A 383 1.80 -8.61 -12.14
CA SER A 383 0.81 -7.63 -12.60
C SER A 383 -0.43 -8.35 -13.15
N TRP A 384 -1.34 -7.62 -13.80
CA TRP A 384 -2.41 -8.22 -14.61
C TRP A 384 -1.90 -9.04 -15.80
N TYR A 385 -0.68 -8.77 -16.26
CA TYR A 385 -0.16 -9.24 -17.53
C TYR A 385 1.05 -10.16 -17.38
N ALA A 386 1.08 -11.22 -18.19
CA ALA A 386 2.21 -12.12 -18.29
C ALA A 386 3.47 -11.36 -18.79
N GLY A 387 4.63 -11.66 -18.20
CA GLY A 387 5.90 -11.01 -18.54
C GLY A 387 6.08 -9.58 -18.02
N VAL A 388 5.06 -8.96 -17.43
CA VAL A 388 5.15 -7.64 -16.77
C VAL A 388 5.35 -7.80 -15.27
N SER A 389 6.15 -6.91 -14.67
CA SER A 389 6.39 -6.88 -13.22
C SER A 389 6.50 -5.45 -12.70
N SER A 390 6.01 -5.19 -11.49
CA SER A 390 6.48 -4.05 -10.70
C SER A 390 7.88 -4.32 -10.14
N LEU A 391 8.67 -3.26 -9.91
CA LEU A 391 9.83 -3.35 -9.03
C LEU A 391 9.35 -3.66 -7.59
N ARG A 392 10.14 -4.47 -6.88
CA ARG A 392 9.93 -4.81 -5.47
C ARG A 392 10.67 -3.80 -4.58
N PRO A 393 10.28 -3.61 -3.30
CA PRO A 393 10.96 -2.69 -2.38
C PRO A 393 12.50 -2.74 -2.44
N GLY A 394 13.10 -1.59 -2.76
CA GLY A 394 14.54 -1.40 -2.96
C GLY A 394 15.19 -2.16 -4.13
N GLU A 395 14.42 -2.81 -5.02
CA GLU A 395 14.92 -3.56 -6.16
C GLU A 395 15.44 -2.62 -7.25
N GLN A 396 16.65 -2.92 -7.73
CA GLN A 396 17.27 -2.30 -8.89
C GLN A 396 17.18 -3.24 -10.09
N LEU A 397 16.90 -2.69 -11.27
CA LEU A 397 17.03 -3.37 -12.55
C LEU A 397 18.04 -2.61 -13.41
N VAL A 398 19.02 -3.31 -13.96
CA VAL A 398 19.98 -2.79 -14.94
C VAL A 398 19.79 -3.55 -16.25
N HIS A 399 19.67 -2.83 -17.37
CA HIS A 399 19.78 -3.38 -18.71
C HIS A 399 21.04 -2.84 -19.40
N ASP A 400 21.90 -3.76 -19.84
CA ASP A 400 23.19 -3.45 -20.47
C ASP A 400 23.45 -4.45 -21.62
N VAL A 401 23.62 -3.94 -22.86
CA VAL A 401 23.95 -4.70 -24.08
C VAL A 401 23.21 -6.06 -24.17
N ARG A 402 21.87 -6.02 -24.10
CA ARG A 402 20.91 -7.16 -24.13
C ARG A 402 20.80 -8.00 -22.84
N THR A 403 21.58 -7.74 -21.80
CA THR A 403 21.45 -8.42 -20.50
C THR A 403 20.53 -7.65 -19.55
N VAL A 404 19.69 -8.35 -18.77
CA VAL A 404 18.89 -7.75 -17.69
C VAL A 404 19.33 -8.34 -16.35
N VAL A 405 19.98 -7.53 -15.52
CA VAL A 405 20.41 -7.89 -14.17
C VAL A 405 19.47 -7.25 -13.15
N LYS A 406 18.99 -8.04 -12.18
CA LYS A 406 18.09 -7.55 -11.11
C LYS A 406 18.79 -7.68 -9.76
N HIS A 407 19.26 -6.56 -9.23
CA HIS A 407 19.85 -6.51 -7.90
C HIS A 407 18.75 -6.29 -6.87
N ARG A 408 18.55 -7.30 -6.01
CA ARG A 408 17.65 -7.20 -4.86
C ARG A 408 18.44 -6.78 -3.63
N PRO A 409 17.90 -5.88 -2.78
CA PRO A 409 18.51 -5.56 -1.53
C PRO A 409 18.53 -6.83 -0.67
N ARG A 410 19.66 -7.10 -0.02
CA ARG A 410 19.70 -8.19 0.96
C ARG A 410 18.88 -7.71 2.16
N ASN A 411 17.70 -8.31 2.37
CA ASN A 411 16.84 -8.07 3.54
C ASN A 411 17.44 -8.67 4.83
N THR A 412 18.74 -8.43 5.03
CA THR A 412 19.63 -9.10 5.98
C THR A 412 20.53 -8.11 6.70
N CYS A 413 20.23 -6.80 6.64
CA CYS A 413 20.74 -5.87 7.62
C CYS A 413 19.91 -6.07 8.90
N PRO A 414 20.43 -6.73 9.97
CA PRO A 414 19.88 -6.49 11.29
C PRO A 414 20.04 -4.99 11.57
N PRO A 415 19.02 -4.30 12.10
CA PRO A 415 19.16 -2.88 12.37
C PRO A 415 20.35 -2.66 13.33
N PRO A 416 21.17 -1.61 13.10
CA PRO A 416 22.38 -1.41 13.88
C PRO A 416 22.07 -1.23 15.36
N ALA A 417 23.00 -1.67 16.22
CA ALA A 417 22.92 -1.41 17.65
C ALA A 417 22.84 0.11 17.91
N GLY A 418 21.98 0.50 18.84
CA GLY A 418 21.66 1.88 19.18
C GLY A 418 20.74 1.91 20.39
N ASP A 419 20.25 3.10 20.72
CA ASP A 419 19.52 3.33 21.97
C ASP A 419 18.24 2.49 22.11
N ALA A 420 17.83 2.32 23.38
CA ALA A 420 16.60 1.63 23.73
C ALA A 420 15.39 2.24 23.00
N CYS A 421 14.56 1.39 22.40
CA CYS A 421 13.39 1.84 21.64
C CYS A 421 12.25 2.24 22.60
N THR A 422 12.28 3.48 23.08
CA THR A 422 11.26 4.03 23.98
C THR A 422 10.15 4.78 23.22
N PRO A 423 8.98 5.01 23.83
CA PRO A 423 7.92 5.85 23.25
C PRO A 423 8.39 7.28 22.93
N GLU A 424 9.23 7.85 23.78
CA GLU A 424 9.76 9.22 23.64
C GLU A 424 10.73 9.30 22.44
N GLY A 425 11.57 8.27 22.27
CA GLY A 425 12.44 8.13 21.10
C GLY A 425 11.65 7.98 19.79
N LEU A 426 10.51 7.28 19.81
CA LEU A 426 9.61 7.21 18.66
C LEU A 426 8.93 8.57 18.38
N GLY A 427 8.47 9.27 19.42
CA GLY A 427 7.87 10.61 19.29
C GLY A 427 8.85 11.64 18.71
N ALA A 428 10.09 11.67 19.21
CA ALA A 428 11.16 12.52 18.69
C ALA A 428 11.52 12.18 17.23
N LEU A 429 11.60 10.89 16.90
CA LEU A 429 11.87 10.42 15.53
C LEU A 429 10.76 10.83 14.55
N LEU A 430 9.48 10.60 14.90
CA LEU A 430 8.35 11.02 14.07
C LEU A 430 8.30 12.55 13.92
N THR A 431 8.63 13.30 14.97
CA THR A 431 8.72 14.77 14.90
C THR A 431 9.76 15.22 13.86
N ARG A 432 10.93 14.58 13.84
CA ARG A 432 12.02 14.87 12.88
C ARG A 432 11.63 14.53 11.45
N GLU A 433 11.02 13.36 11.22
CA GLU A 433 10.61 12.97 9.87
C GLU A 433 9.46 13.84 9.36
N VAL A 434 8.46 14.16 10.19
CA VAL A 434 7.37 15.08 9.79
C VAL A 434 7.92 16.47 9.43
N GLU A 435 8.80 17.03 10.26
CA GLU A 435 9.50 18.29 9.99
C GLU A 435 10.23 18.27 8.64
N ARG A 436 11.11 17.30 8.43
CA ARG A 436 11.88 17.07 7.20
C ARG A 436 10.99 16.94 5.96
N MET A 437 9.88 16.19 6.08
CA MET A 437 8.92 15.96 5.01
C MET A 437 7.99 17.16 4.75
N SER A 438 8.10 18.26 5.51
CA SER A 438 7.18 19.43 5.47
C SER A 438 7.85 20.73 5.00
N THR A 439 8.93 20.62 4.22
CA THR A 439 9.87 21.70 3.86
C THR A 439 9.51 22.51 2.61
N GLN A 440 8.51 22.10 1.83
CA GLN A 440 7.99 22.79 0.65
C GLN A 440 7.31 24.14 0.99
N SER A 441 7.17 25.05 0.04
CA SER A 441 6.49 26.34 0.27
C SER A 441 4.96 26.21 0.40
N ALA A 442 4.34 25.33 -0.38
CA ALA A 442 2.88 25.20 -0.48
C ALA A 442 2.19 24.73 0.81
N PRO A 443 0.93 25.14 1.06
CA PRO A 443 0.09 24.62 2.15
C PRO A 443 -0.07 23.10 2.12
N VAL A 444 -0.34 22.50 3.28
CA VAL A 444 -0.39 21.04 3.44
C VAL A 444 -1.74 20.54 3.96
N ALA A 445 -2.26 19.52 3.29
CA ALA A 445 -3.36 18.72 3.80
C ALA A 445 -2.82 17.63 4.75
N VAL A 446 -3.67 17.17 5.66
CA VAL A 446 -3.45 15.93 6.42
C VAL A 446 -4.75 15.14 6.50
N GLN A 447 -4.71 13.85 6.17
CA GLN A 447 -5.85 12.97 6.38
C GLN A 447 -6.04 12.76 7.90
N VAL A 448 -7.20 13.15 8.43
CA VAL A 448 -7.58 12.92 9.83
C VAL A 448 -8.68 11.87 9.86
N SER A 449 -8.38 10.66 10.35
CA SER A 449 -9.31 9.51 10.29
C SER A 449 -9.97 9.19 11.64
N GLY A 450 -9.96 10.11 12.61
CA GLY A 450 -10.43 9.83 13.97
C GLY A 450 -9.64 8.73 14.71
N GLY A 451 -8.47 8.34 14.20
CA GLY A 451 -7.61 7.30 14.74
C GLY A 451 -6.25 7.81 15.17
N LEU A 452 -5.60 7.09 16.08
CA LEU A 452 -4.30 7.42 16.67
C LEU A 452 -3.23 7.84 15.63
N ASP A 453 -3.11 7.10 14.53
CA ASP A 453 -1.98 7.23 13.60
C ASP A 453 -2.04 8.55 12.82
N SER A 454 -3.21 8.87 12.28
CA SER A 454 -3.47 10.14 11.58
C SER A 454 -3.44 11.33 12.55
N ALA A 455 -4.03 11.19 13.75
CA ALA A 455 -4.06 12.24 14.75
C ALA A 455 -2.65 12.61 15.28
N VAL A 456 -1.76 11.65 15.48
CA VAL A 456 -0.35 11.92 15.86
C VAL A 456 0.36 12.72 14.77
N ILE A 457 0.21 12.35 13.49
CA ILE A 457 0.83 13.09 12.38
C ILE A 457 0.24 14.49 12.25
N ALA A 458 -1.07 14.67 12.39
CA ALA A 458 -1.73 15.98 12.35
C ALA A 458 -1.18 16.94 13.43
N THR A 459 -1.09 16.51 14.69
CA THR A 459 -0.53 17.33 15.77
C THR A 459 0.96 17.62 15.58
N LEU A 460 1.76 16.65 15.12
CA LEU A 460 3.19 16.87 14.86
C LEU A 460 3.41 17.85 13.71
N LEU A 461 2.62 17.75 12.64
CA LEU A 461 2.68 18.66 11.48
C LEU A 461 2.26 20.08 11.88
N ARG A 462 1.19 20.23 12.65
CA ARG A 462 0.70 21.54 13.14
C ARG A 462 1.62 22.23 14.16
N ARG A 463 2.51 21.47 14.82
CA ARG A 463 3.63 22.01 15.63
C ARG A 463 4.80 22.54 14.80
N ARG A 464 4.87 22.21 13.50
CA ARG A 464 5.93 22.64 12.57
C ARG A 464 5.45 23.65 11.53
N ARG A 465 4.16 23.63 11.18
CA ARG A 465 3.53 24.51 10.18
C ARG A 465 2.26 25.15 10.72
N ALA A 466 1.92 26.33 10.20
CA ALA A 466 0.67 27.04 10.54
C ALA A 466 -0.45 26.80 9.52
N ASP A 467 -0.07 26.46 8.29
CA ASP A 467 -0.88 26.28 7.08
C ASP A 467 -1.21 24.79 6.84
N VAL A 468 -1.75 24.16 7.89
CA VAL A 468 -2.15 22.75 7.90
C VAL A 468 -3.67 22.64 7.94
N THR A 469 -4.28 21.99 6.96
CA THR A 469 -5.72 21.69 6.95
C THR A 469 -5.97 20.19 7.06
N GLY A 470 -6.81 19.80 8.01
CA GLY A 470 -7.28 18.43 8.12
C GLY A 470 -8.37 18.13 7.09
N PHE A 471 -8.39 16.90 6.56
CA PHE A 471 -9.47 16.38 5.73
C PHE A 471 -9.98 15.04 6.26
N HIS A 472 -11.29 14.88 6.35
CA HIS A 472 -11.99 13.66 6.73
C HIS A 472 -12.98 13.22 5.63
N VAL A 473 -13.33 11.94 5.60
CA VAL A 473 -14.42 11.40 4.77
C VAL A 473 -15.40 10.66 5.64
N THR A 474 -16.68 10.99 5.49
CA THR A 474 -17.83 10.31 6.10
C THR A 474 -18.76 9.76 5.01
N HIS A 475 -19.83 9.06 5.38
CA HIS A 475 -20.78 8.42 4.46
C HIS A 475 -22.21 8.84 4.78
N GLU A 476 -23.07 8.90 3.76
CA GLU A 476 -24.49 9.25 3.89
C GLU A 476 -25.20 8.27 4.85
N GLY A 477 -25.85 8.83 5.88
CA GLY A 477 -26.50 8.08 6.98
C GLY A 477 -25.61 7.85 8.21
N SER A 478 -26.23 7.62 9.37
CA SER A 478 -25.49 7.30 10.61
C SER A 478 -25.19 5.80 10.71
N HIS A 479 -23.90 5.44 10.76
CA HIS A 479 -23.43 4.05 10.85
C HIS A 479 -22.64 3.84 12.15
N ASP A 480 -22.69 2.63 12.73
CA ASP A 480 -21.97 2.25 13.97
C ASP A 480 -20.42 2.39 13.90
N SER A 481 -19.90 2.70 12.71
CA SER A 481 -18.48 2.89 12.42
C SER A 481 -18.10 4.33 12.06
N ASP A 482 -18.99 5.31 12.23
CA ASP A 482 -18.68 6.73 11.98
C ASP A 482 -17.47 7.17 12.84
N GLU A 483 -16.49 7.81 12.18
CA GLU A 483 -15.27 8.31 12.80
C GLU A 483 -15.23 9.85 12.87
N GLU A 484 -16.25 10.56 12.38
CA GLU A 484 -16.26 12.02 12.22
C GLU A 484 -16.09 12.75 13.56
N GLY A 485 -16.81 12.34 14.60
CA GLY A 485 -16.67 12.93 15.93
C GLY A 485 -15.23 12.86 16.46
N TYR A 486 -14.59 11.69 16.31
CA TYR A 486 -13.19 11.49 16.68
C TYR A 486 -12.22 12.28 15.77
N ALA A 487 -12.56 12.48 14.50
CA ALA A 487 -11.77 13.30 13.59
C ALA A 487 -11.85 14.79 13.95
N ARG A 488 -13.05 15.30 14.28
CA ARG A 488 -13.27 16.67 14.77
C ARG A 488 -12.53 16.91 16.08
N GLU A 489 -12.60 15.98 17.03
CA GLU A 489 -11.83 16.07 18.29
C GLU A 489 -10.31 16.05 18.05
N ALA A 490 -9.81 15.19 17.15
CA ALA A 490 -8.39 15.15 16.80
C ALA A 490 -7.91 16.45 16.16
N ALA A 491 -8.67 17.02 15.22
CA ALA A 491 -8.35 18.28 14.56
C ALA A 491 -8.39 19.48 15.52
N ALA A 492 -9.41 19.54 16.39
CA ALA A 492 -9.52 20.56 17.43
C ALA A 492 -8.36 20.48 18.45
N HIS A 493 -7.95 19.28 18.84
CA HIS A 493 -6.79 19.07 19.71
C HIS A 493 -5.46 19.44 19.04
N ALA A 494 -5.30 19.13 17.75
CA ALA A 494 -4.13 19.52 16.97
C ALA A 494 -4.04 21.03 16.72
N GLY A 495 -5.18 21.73 16.66
CA GLY A 495 -5.27 23.15 16.33
C GLY A 495 -5.30 23.42 14.82
N ILE A 496 -6.01 22.59 14.06
CA ILE A 496 -6.21 22.72 12.60
C ILE A 496 -7.70 22.85 12.25
N PRO A 497 -8.06 23.55 11.16
CA PRO A 497 -9.36 23.38 10.52
C PRO A 497 -9.53 21.94 10.01
N LEU A 498 -10.78 21.49 9.89
CA LEU A 498 -11.13 20.17 9.37
C LEU A 498 -12.25 20.29 8.34
N GLU A 499 -11.92 20.01 7.08
CA GLU A 499 -12.92 19.78 6.04
C GLU A 499 -13.44 18.35 6.15
N VAL A 500 -14.75 18.17 6.01
CA VAL A 500 -15.41 16.86 6.04
C VAL A 500 -16.15 16.64 4.74
N VAL A 501 -15.84 15.53 4.08
CA VAL A 501 -16.35 15.20 2.74
C VAL A 501 -17.29 13.99 2.85
N GLU A 502 -18.58 14.20 2.63
CA GLU A 502 -19.58 13.12 2.63
C GLU A 502 -19.55 12.35 1.30
N ILE A 503 -19.63 11.01 1.39
CA ILE A 503 -19.85 10.13 0.24
C ILE A 503 -21.29 9.62 0.28
N ARG A 504 -22.03 9.94 -0.78
CA ARG A 504 -23.43 9.57 -0.96
C ARG A 504 -23.57 8.20 -1.60
N GLU A 505 -24.57 7.42 -1.17
CA GLU A 505 -24.80 6.07 -1.70
C GLU A 505 -25.16 6.11 -3.20
N ALA A 506 -25.88 7.18 -3.60
CA ALA A 506 -26.25 7.45 -4.98
C ALA A 506 -25.06 7.66 -5.93
N ASP A 507 -23.91 8.12 -5.43
CA ASP A 507 -22.72 8.42 -6.25
C ASP A 507 -21.83 7.17 -6.46
N LEU A 508 -22.05 6.09 -5.70
CA LEU A 508 -21.20 4.90 -5.70
C LEU A 508 -21.04 4.20 -7.07
N PRO A 509 -22.08 4.07 -7.92
CA PRO A 509 -21.96 3.45 -9.24
C PRO A 509 -20.96 4.16 -10.17
N ASP A 510 -20.76 5.47 -10.03
CA ASP A 510 -19.76 6.24 -10.79
C ASP A 510 -18.39 6.25 -10.09
N LEU A 511 -18.39 6.39 -8.76
CA LEU A 511 -17.16 6.48 -7.95
C LEU A 511 -16.34 5.18 -7.98
N ILE A 512 -16.99 4.01 -8.03
CA ILE A 512 -16.30 2.71 -7.97
C ILE A 512 -15.52 2.41 -9.26
N PRO A 513 -16.09 2.50 -10.48
CA PRO A 513 -15.32 2.39 -11.73
C PRO A 513 -14.19 3.41 -11.84
N ALA A 514 -14.41 4.66 -11.39
CA ALA A 514 -13.38 5.69 -11.40
C ALA A 514 -12.21 5.35 -10.45
N THR A 515 -12.51 4.87 -9.24
CA THR A 515 -11.53 4.38 -8.25
C THR A 515 -10.72 3.20 -8.79
N VAL A 516 -11.41 2.20 -9.38
CA VAL A 516 -10.77 1.02 -9.99
C VAL A 516 -9.86 1.41 -11.15
N THR A 517 -10.31 2.34 -12.00
CA THR A 517 -9.52 2.87 -13.13
C THR A 517 -8.24 3.55 -12.62
N ALA A 518 -8.35 4.43 -11.62
CA ALA A 518 -7.22 5.14 -11.03
C ALA A 518 -6.17 4.21 -10.40
N LEU A 519 -6.61 3.12 -9.75
CA LEU A 519 -5.72 2.08 -9.20
C LEU A 519 -4.93 1.31 -10.28
N GLY A 520 -5.49 1.17 -11.49
CA GLY A 520 -4.92 0.40 -12.60
C GLY A 520 -4.69 -1.10 -12.31
N THR A 521 -5.16 -1.61 -11.17
CA THR A 521 -5.00 -2.98 -10.68
C THR A 521 -6.07 -3.25 -9.63
N PRO A 522 -6.56 -4.49 -9.44
CA PRO A 522 -7.60 -4.78 -8.46
C PRO A 522 -7.09 -4.59 -7.03
N ASN A 523 -7.88 -3.93 -6.20
CA ASN A 523 -7.62 -3.71 -4.77
C ASN A 523 -8.94 -3.81 -4.01
N ALA A 524 -9.15 -4.92 -3.30
CA ALA A 524 -10.43 -5.22 -2.65
C ALA A 524 -10.74 -4.34 -1.43
N THR A 525 -9.89 -3.36 -1.10
CA THR A 525 -10.02 -2.51 0.08
C THR A 525 -11.16 -1.49 -0.09
N PRO A 526 -12.26 -1.56 0.69
CA PRO A 526 -13.41 -0.70 0.44
C PRO A 526 -13.15 0.80 0.60
N HIS A 527 -12.32 1.17 1.58
CA HIS A 527 -11.91 2.57 1.79
C HIS A 527 -11.00 3.13 0.67
N ALA A 528 -10.72 2.37 -0.40
CA ALA A 528 -10.17 2.94 -1.63
C ALA A 528 -11.11 4.00 -2.23
N VAL A 529 -12.43 3.80 -2.19
CA VAL A 529 -13.38 4.83 -2.65
C VAL A 529 -13.32 6.07 -1.75
N SER A 530 -13.23 5.88 -0.43
CA SER A 530 -13.02 6.97 0.53
C SER A 530 -11.73 7.74 0.23
N ALA A 531 -10.63 7.05 -0.07
CA ALA A 531 -9.35 7.68 -0.43
C ALA A 531 -9.42 8.44 -1.78
N TYR A 532 -10.10 7.89 -2.79
CA TYR A 532 -10.30 8.56 -4.08
C TYR A 532 -11.04 9.89 -3.90
N VAL A 533 -12.18 9.88 -3.20
CA VAL A 533 -12.96 11.10 -2.94
C VAL A 533 -12.19 12.10 -2.06
N LEU A 534 -11.46 11.62 -1.04
CA LEU A 534 -10.60 12.45 -0.20
C LEU A 534 -9.57 13.23 -1.03
N PHE A 535 -8.79 12.54 -1.88
CA PHE A 535 -7.76 13.21 -2.68
C PHE A 535 -8.36 14.11 -3.78
N ARG A 536 -9.53 13.73 -4.33
CA ARG A 536 -10.29 14.58 -5.25
C ARG A 536 -10.66 15.92 -4.63
N GLU A 537 -11.07 15.94 -3.37
CA GLU A 537 -11.45 17.18 -2.69
C GLU A 537 -10.25 17.98 -2.18
N ILE A 538 -9.21 17.32 -1.67
CA ILE A 538 -7.91 17.96 -1.36
C ILE A 538 -7.38 18.74 -2.57
N ALA A 539 -7.43 18.14 -3.77
CA ALA A 539 -7.03 18.80 -5.01
C ALA A 539 -7.91 20.01 -5.38
N ARG A 540 -9.24 19.89 -5.19
CA ARG A 540 -10.20 21.00 -5.41
C ARG A 540 -9.97 22.15 -4.43
N SER A 541 -9.62 21.84 -3.19
CA SER A 541 -9.17 22.80 -2.17
C SER A 541 -7.75 23.35 -2.43
N SER A 542 -7.16 23.08 -3.60
CA SER A 542 -5.85 23.57 -4.04
C SER A 542 -4.63 23.08 -3.24
N PHE A 543 -4.76 21.96 -2.51
CA PHE A 543 -3.64 21.31 -1.85
C PHE A 543 -2.99 20.26 -2.75
N ARG A 544 -1.65 20.30 -2.86
CA ARG A 544 -0.86 19.33 -3.67
C ARG A 544 -0.07 18.33 -2.83
N VAL A 545 0.02 18.53 -1.52
CA VAL A 545 0.63 17.59 -0.55
C VAL A 545 -0.40 17.21 0.51
N CYS A 546 -0.56 15.92 0.75
CA CYS A 546 -1.35 15.36 1.85
C CYS A 546 -0.51 14.40 2.70
N PHE A 547 -0.44 14.63 4.01
CA PHE A 547 0.14 13.68 4.96
C PHE A 547 -0.87 12.61 5.37
N VAL A 548 -0.44 11.35 5.45
CA VAL A 548 -1.32 10.22 5.86
C VAL A 548 -0.67 9.32 6.92
N GLY A 549 -1.51 8.56 7.63
CA GLY A 549 -1.10 7.62 8.69
C GLY A 549 -0.71 6.21 8.20
N ASP A 550 -0.77 5.94 6.90
CA ASP A 550 -0.46 4.63 6.30
C ASP A 550 0.94 4.11 6.69
N GLY A 551 1.06 2.78 6.84
CA GLY A 551 2.27 2.09 7.29
C GLY A 551 2.39 1.92 8.81
N ALA A 552 1.69 2.70 9.64
CA ALA A 552 1.77 2.60 11.10
C ALA A 552 1.40 1.20 11.64
N ASP A 553 0.42 0.53 11.01
CA ASP A 553 -0.02 -0.81 11.39
C ASP A 553 1.00 -1.90 11.04
N GLU A 554 1.70 -1.78 9.91
CA GLU A 554 2.72 -2.72 9.44
C GLU A 554 4.10 -2.53 10.10
N GLN A 555 4.40 -1.31 10.58
CA GLN A 555 5.57 -1.05 11.43
C GLN A 555 5.36 -1.55 12.86
N PHE A 556 4.25 -1.18 13.51
CA PHE A 556 4.06 -1.34 14.96
C PHE A 556 3.04 -2.41 15.37
N GLY A 557 2.47 -3.16 14.43
CA GLY A 557 1.64 -4.33 14.71
C GLY A 557 0.16 -4.02 14.97
N GLY A 558 -0.51 -3.33 14.05
CA GLY A 558 -1.88 -2.81 14.24
C GLY A 558 -3.06 -3.73 13.91
N TYR A 559 -2.92 -4.71 13.03
CA TYR A 559 -4.04 -5.53 12.56
C TYR A 559 -4.37 -6.74 13.47
N ARG A 560 -5.65 -7.15 13.55
CA ARG A 560 -6.08 -8.35 14.30
C ARG A 560 -5.35 -9.62 13.82
N ARG A 561 -5.01 -9.71 12.52
CA ARG A 561 -4.20 -10.81 11.96
C ARG A 561 -2.81 -10.95 12.61
N HIS A 562 -2.18 -9.86 13.08
CA HIS A 562 -0.89 -9.93 13.76
C HIS A 562 -0.99 -10.65 15.11
N SER A 563 -1.96 -10.25 15.96
CA SER A 563 -2.20 -10.93 17.23
C SER A 563 -2.72 -12.37 17.03
N THR A 564 -3.52 -12.63 15.98
CA THR A 564 -3.91 -14.01 15.62
C THR A 564 -2.72 -14.89 15.22
N ALA A 565 -1.71 -14.36 14.50
CA ALA A 565 -0.50 -15.11 14.19
C ALA A 565 0.33 -15.45 15.44
N LEU A 566 0.34 -14.58 16.45
CA LEU A 566 1.02 -14.85 17.72
C LEU A 566 0.25 -15.86 18.60
N ALA A 567 -1.08 -15.86 18.55
CA ALA A 567 -1.92 -16.80 19.29
C ALA A 567 -2.04 -18.20 18.63
N GLY A 568 -1.49 -18.41 17.44
CA GLY A 568 -1.50 -19.71 16.76
C GLY A 568 -0.47 -20.71 17.31
N ASP A 569 -0.72 -22.00 17.08
CA ASP A 569 0.29 -23.06 17.14
C ASP A 569 1.35 -22.90 16.04
N ASP A 570 2.55 -23.44 16.25
CA ASP A 570 3.70 -23.26 15.36
C ASP A 570 3.52 -23.86 13.96
N GLU A 571 2.64 -24.85 13.81
CA GLU A 571 2.36 -25.52 12.55
C GLU A 571 1.39 -24.73 11.67
N THR A 572 0.23 -24.32 12.19
CA THR A 572 -0.85 -23.77 11.35
C THR A 572 -0.95 -22.24 11.33
N TRP A 573 -0.18 -21.51 12.16
CA TRP A 573 -0.32 -20.04 12.25
C TRP A 573 -0.16 -19.32 10.91
N ARG A 574 0.65 -19.83 9.97
CA ARG A 574 0.84 -19.24 8.64
C ARG A 574 -0.42 -19.34 7.79
N ALA A 575 -1.10 -20.49 7.81
CA ALA A 575 -2.37 -20.67 7.11
C ALA A 575 -3.46 -19.78 7.73
N ARG A 576 -3.61 -19.80 9.07
CA ARG A 576 -4.57 -18.95 9.80
C ARG A 576 -4.32 -17.46 9.60
N TYR A 577 -3.05 -17.03 9.53
CA TYR A 577 -2.68 -15.65 9.23
C TYR A 577 -3.13 -15.26 7.81
N LEU A 578 -2.83 -16.09 6.81
CA LEU A 578 -3.18 -15.81 5.43
C LEU A 578 -4.70 -15.90 5.18
N ASP A 579 -5.44 -16.79 5.85
CA ASP A 579 -6.92 -16.79 5.80
C ASP A 579 -7.56 -15.53 6.39
N ARG A 580 -6.83 -14.79 7.23
CA ARG A 580 -7.21 -13.45 7.72
C ARG A 580 -6.61 -12.31 6.87
N LEU A 581 -5.97 -12.62 5.74
CA LEU A 581 -5.38 -11.68 4.76
C LEU A 581 -6.00 -11.81 3.36
N SER A 582 -6.46 -13.00 2.98
CA SER A 582 -7.26 -13.27 1.78
C SER A 582 -8.57 -12.47 1.75
N LEU A 583 -9.25 -12.46 0.61
CA LEU A 583 -10.61 -11.88 0.48
C LEU A 583 -11.62 -12.65 1.35
N VAL A 584 -11.54 -13.97 1.31
CA VAL A 584 -12.23 -14.95 2.16
C VAL A 584 -11.26 -16.13 2.43
N PRO A 585 -11.51 -17.03 3.40
CA PRO A 585 -10.63 -18.18 3.63
C PRO A 585 -10.44 -19.06 2.39
N GLU A 586 -9.29 -19.71 2.27
CA GLU A 586 -8.89 -20.47 1.08
C GLU A 586 -9.91 -21.54 0.66
N ALA A 587 -10.43 -22.28 1.64
CA ALA A 587 -11.46 -23.30 1.42
C ALA A 587 -12.78 -22.75 0.87
N TYR A 588 -13.02 -21.42 0.94
CA TYR A 588 -14.14 -20.75 0.30
C TYR A 588 -13.81 -20.35 -1.15
N TYR A 589 -12.81 -19.48 -1.38
CA TYR A 589 -12.59 -18.92 -2.74
C TYR A 589 -12.22 -19.99 -3.77
N ARG A 590 -11.51 -21.07 -3.38
CA ARG A 590 -11.19 -22.17 -4.30
C ARG A 590 -12.43 -22.87 -4.87
N ARG A 591 -13.61 -22.74 -4.23
CA ARG A 591 -14.90 -23.25 -4.74
C ARG A 591 -15.53 -22.35 -5.80
N LEU A 592 -15.07 -21.10 -5.91
CA LEU A 592 -15.47 -20.16 -6.96
C LEU A 592 -14.72 -20.43 -8.27
N TYR A 593 -13.56 -21.08 -8.23
CA TYR A 593 -12.81 -21.45 -9.43
C TYR A 593 -13.51 -22.54 -10.24
N THR A 594 -13.34 -22.51 -11.56
CA THR A 594 -13.64 -23.65 -12.44
C THR A 594 -12.72 -24.85 -12.10
N PRO A 595 -13.09 -26.09 -12.45
CA PRO A 595 -12.21 -27.26 -12.30
C PRO A 595 -10.87 -27.06 -13.01
N GLU A 596 -10.88 -26.49 -14.21
CA GLU A 596 -9.74 -26.26 -15.08
C GLU A 596 -8.80 -25.21 -14.48
N TYR A 597 -9.36 -24.08 -14.00
CA TYR A 597 -8.56 -23.04 -13.35
C TYR A 597 -7.96 -23.53 -12.02
N ARG A 598 -8.71 -24.32 -11.25
CA ARG A 598 -8.18 -24.93 -10.03
C ARG A 598 -7.01 -25.88 -10.34
N ALA A 599 -7.11 -26.70 -11.38
CA ALA A 599 -6.03 -27.59 -11.81
C ALA A 599 -4.78 -26.83 -12.28
N LEU A 600 -4.94 -25.67 -12.94
CA LEU A 600 -3.83 -24.78 -13.28
C LEU A 600 -3.15 -24.19 -12.03
N VAL A 601 -3.94 -23.69 -11.06
CA VAL A 601 -3.42 -23.14 -9.80
C VAL A 601 -2.69 -24.21 -8.97
N ASP A 602 -3.19 -25.45 -8.99
CA ASP A 602 -2.63 -26.57 -8.20
C ASP A 602 -1.40 -27.23 -8.84
N SER A 603 -1.25 -27.16 -10.16
CA SER A 603 -0.07 -27.67 -10.88
C SER A 603 1.08 -26.66 -10.94
N GLY A 604 0.78 -25.37 -10.80
CA GLY A 604 1.78 -24.29 -10.75
C GLY A 604 2.27 -23.94 -9.34
N VAL A 605 2.94 -22.78 -9.22
CA VAL A 605 3.23 -22.16 -7.93
C VAL A 605 2.08 -21.20 -7.59
N SER A 606 1.05 -21.72 -6.92
CA SER A 606 -0.10 -20.91 -6.48
C SER A 606 0.33 -19.69 -5.64
N SER A 607 -0.51 -18.65 -5.63
CA SER A 607 -0.30 -17.48 -4.76
C SER A 607 -0.13 -17.91 -3.31
N ARG A 608 -0.97 -18.87 -2.90
CA ARG A 608 -0.99 -19.45 -1.57
C ARG A 608 0.38 -20.00 -1.17
N ARG A 609 0.93 -20.89 -2.01
CA ARG A 609 2.23 -21.54 -1.79
C ARG A 609 3.35 -20.51 -1.68
N ARG A 610 3.44 -19.58 -2.63
CA ARG A 610 4.44 -18.49 -2.61
C ARG A 610 4.30 -17.62 -1.34
N SER A 611 3.10 -17.44 -0.81
CA SER A 611 2.86 -16.67 0.43
C SER A 611 3.36 -17.42 1.67
N LEU A 612 3.12 -18.74 1.74
CA LEU A 612 3.66 -19.60 2.79
C LEU A 612 5.19 -19.67 2.75
N GLU A 613 5.80 -19.75 1.57
CA GLU A 613 7.25 -19.71 1.37
C GLU A 613 7.88 -18.37 1.82
N LEU A 614 7.19 -17.25 1.62
CA LEU A 614 7.62 -15.93 2.11
C LEU A 614 7.50 -15.80 3.63
N LEU A 615 6.42 -16.29 4.24
CA LEU A 615 6.24 -16.36 5.71
C LEU A 615 7.09 -17.45 6.37
N GLY A 616 7.63 -18.40 5.60
CA GLY A 616 8.55 -19.43 6.07
C GLY A 616 9.99 -18.92 6.29
N ARG A 617 10.30 -17.70 5.84
CA ARG A 617 11.64 -17.12 5.97
C ARG A 617 11.99 -16.85 7.43
N PRO A 618 13.24 -17.14 7.87
CA PRO A 618 13.65 -16.89 9.23
C PRO A 618 13.67 -15.38 9.54
N GLY A 619 13.22 -15.05 10.74
CA GLY A 619 13.29 -13.72 11.35
C GLY A 619 13.42 -13.88 12.86
N PRO A 620 13.85 -12.83 13.59
CA PRO A 620 14.18 -12.92 15.01
C PRO A 620 12.99 -13.29 15.92
N SER A 621 11.77 -13.19 15.40
CA SER A 621 10.54 -13.63 16.06
C SER A 621 9.43 -13.92 15.06
N ARG A 622 8.33 -14.54 15.52
CA ARG A 622 7.13 -14.74 14.70
C ARG A 622 6.45 -13.42 14.31
N LEU A 623 6.48 -12.39 15.17
CA LEU A 623 5.94 -11.08 14.82
C LEU A 623 6.78 -10.41 13.73
N GLU A 624 8.12 -10.45 13.82
CA GLU A 624 8.99 -9.82 12.82
C GLU A 624 8.95 -10.55 11.46
N GLN A 625 8.65 -11.85 11.44
CA GLN A 625 8.32 -12.59 10.20
C GLN A 625 7.05 -12.02 9.55
N VAL A 626 5.97 -11.87 10.32
CA VAL A 626 4.69 -11.31 9.86
C VAL A 626 4.83 -9.86 9.40
N LEU A 627 5.45 -9.00 10.22
CA LEU A 627 5.62 -7.58 9.89
C LEU A 627 6.59 -7.40 8.71
N SER A 628 7.60 -8.26 8.52
CA SER A 628 8.47 -8.19 7.35
C SER A 628 7.75 -8.63 6.07
N PHE A 629 6.90 -9.65 6.13
CA PHE A 629 6.03 -10.03 5.03
C PHE A 629 5.09 -8.87 4.66
N ASP A 630 4.44 -8.25 5.65
CA ASP A 630 3.51 -7.16 5.38
C ASP A 630 4.23 -5.92 4.85
N ARG A 631 5.28 -5.43 5.52
CA ARG A 631 6.05 -4.24 5.09
C ARG A 631 6.63 -4.35 3.67
N LEU A 632 7.11 -5.53 3.29
CA LEU A 632 7.83 -5.71 2.02
C LEU A 632 6.97 -6.28 0.89
N HIS A 633 5.75 -6.72 1.18
CA HIS A 633 4.85 -7.32 0.19
C HIS A 633 3.41 -6.78 0.24
N LYS A 634 2.72 -6.81 1.39
CA LYS A 634 1.30 -6.40 1.48
C LYS A 634 1.11 -4.88 1.50
N LEU A 635 1.88 -4.16 2.31
CA LEU A 635 1.89 -2.70 2.44
C LEU A 635 2.05 -2.01 1.07
N PRO A 636 3.07 -2.32 0.24
CA PRO A 636 3.23 -1.64 -1.04
C PRO A 636 2.24 -2.09 -2.11
N SER A 637 1.82 -3.36 -2.12
CA SER A 637 0.85 -3.86 -3.11
C SER A 637 -0.57 -3.33 -2.87
N LEU A 638 -0.92 -2.99 -1.61
CA LEU A 638 -2.27 -2.62 -1.20
C LEU A 638 -2.39 -1.15 -0.75
N ASN A 639 -1.72 -0.79 0.35
CA ASN A 639 -1.94 0.48 1.07
C ASN A 639 -1.16 1.64 0.44
N LEU A 640 0.13 1.46 0.16
CA LEU A 640 0.91 2.50 -0.54
C LEU A 640 0.50 2.61 -2.01
N ARG A 641 0.08 1.51 -2.66
CA ARG A 641 -0.52 1.58 -3.99
C ARG A 641 -1.83 2.35 -4.00
N LYS A 642 -2.74 2.09 -3.06
CA LYS A 642 -3.98 2.88 -2.83
C LYS A 642 -3.63 4.36 -2.68
N LEU A 643 -2.66 4.69 -1.83
CA LEU A 643 -2.20 6.05 -1.61
C LEU A 643 -1.68 6.71 -2.89
N ASP A 644 -0.63 6.16 -3.50
CA ASP A 644 0.06 6.77 -4.63
C ASP A 644 -0.84 6.90 -5.86
N HIS A 645 -1.60 5.84 -6.21
CA HIS A 645 -2.43 5.88 -7.41
C HIS A 645 -3.66 6.77 -7.27
N LEU A 646 -4.35 6.76 -6.12
CA LEU A 646 -5.55 7.57 -5.95
C LEU A 646 -5.23 9.05 -5.68
N ALA A 647 -4.12 9.35 -5.02
CA ALA A 647 -3.67 10.73 -4.83
C ALA A 647 -3.15 11.32 -6.15
N MET A 648 -2.29 10.59 -6.88
CA MET A 648 -1.74 11.08 -8.15
C MET A 648 -2.81 11.16 -9.26
N ALA A 649 -3.87 10.34 -9.23
CA ALA A 649 -5.02 10.51 -10.12
C ALA A 649 -5.74 11.87 -9.97
N HIS A 650 -5.49 12.58 -8.86
CA HIS A 650 -5.98 13.93 -8.59
C HIS A 650 -4.85 14.96 -8.43
N ALA A 651 -3.64 14.68 -8.93
CA ALA A 651 -2.50 15.60 -8.84
C ALA A 651 -2.13 15.97 -7.37
N VAL A 652 -2.24 15.01 -6.44
CA VAL A 652 -1.85 15.15 -5.03
C VAL A 652 -0.76 14.14 -4.67
N GLU A 653 0.23 14.55 -3.89
CA GLU A 653 1.16 13.63 -3.25
C GLU A 653 0.66 13.14 -1.88
N GLY A 654 0.67 11.83 -1.67
CA GLY A 654 0.57 11.22 -0.33
C GLY A 654 1.94 11.05 0.35
N ARG A 655 2.22 11.83 1.41
CA ARG A 655 3.42 11.71 2.27
C ARG A 655 3.18 10.76 3.45
N VAL A 656 4.08 9.79 3.64
CA VAL A 656 4.01 8.72 4.65
C VAL A 656 5.19 8.75 5.65
N PRO A 657 5.07 9.47 6.79
CA PRO A 657 6.13 9.52 7.80
C PRO A 657 6.45 8.17 8.45
N TYR A 658 5.46 7.31 8.63
CA TYR A 658 5.67 5.96 9.18
C TYR A 658 6.46 5.03 8.23
N CYS A 659 6.57 5.37 6.95
CA CYS A 659 7.32 4.60 5.96
C CYS A 659 8.78 5.03 5.83
N GLN A 660 9.25 6.06 6.56
CA GLN A 660 10.64 6.48 6.44
C GLN A 660 11.64 5.37 6.82
N PRO A 661 12.82 5.29 6.17
CA PRO A 661 13.82 4.26 6.47
C PRO A 661 14.25 4.24 7.95
N SER A 662 14.31 5.42 8.57
CA SER A 662 14.64 5.61 9.99
C SER A 662 13.58 5.01 10.93
N VAL A 663 12.29 5.27 10.67
CA VAL A 663 11.15 4.71 11.42
C VAL A 663 11.05 3.21 11.20
N THR A 664 11.31 2.73 9.97
CA THR A 664 11.39 1.31 9.65
C THR A 664 12.52 0.61 10.43
N ALA A 665 13.72 1.22 10.49
CA ALA A 665 14.83 0.69 11.27
C ALA A 665 14.54 0.67 12.77
N PHE A 666 13.83 1.67 13.30
CA PHE A 666 13.37 1.71 14.69
C PHE A 666 12.34 0.60 14.97
N ALA A 667 11.32 0.45 14.14
CA ALA A 667 10.28 -0.59 14.28
C ALA A 667 10.85 -2.02 14.25
N ARG A 668 11.90 -2.25 13.43
CA ARG A 668 12.65 -3.52 13.38
C ARG A 668 13.57 -3.76 14.58
N ARG A 669 13.98 -2.72 15.33
CA ARG A 669 14.65 -2.87 16.63
C ARG A 669 13.68 -3.10 17.77
N ALA A 670 12.51 -2.45 17.72
CA ALA A 670 11.57 -2.42 18.83
C ALA A 670 11.17 -3.85 19.26
N PRO A 671 11.42 -4.24 20.53
CA PRO A 671 11.01 -5.54 21.05
C PRO A 671 9.51 -5.80 20.86
N ASP A 672 9.14 -7.05 20.58
CA ASP A 672 7.77 -7.37 20.18
C ASP A 672 6.72 -7.00 21.21
N ALA A 673 7.00 -7.13 22.51
CA ALA A 673 6.10 -6.72 23.58
C ALA A 673 5.79 -5.20 23.56
N LEU A 674 6.63 -4.37 22.93
CA LEU A 674 6.36 -2.94 22.70
C LEU A 674 5.55 -2.70 21.41
N LYS A 675 5.42 -3.69 20.52
CA LYS A 675 4.57 -3.64 19.32
C LYS A 675 3.20 -4.28 19.62
N VAL A 676 3.18 -5.56 19.97
CA VAL A 676 1.97 -6.37 20.24
C VAL A 676 2.12 -7.16 21.54
N ASP A 677 1.08 -7.17 22.37
CA ASP A 677 1.01 -7.94 23.62
C ASP A 677 -0.43 -8.46 23.80
N GLY A 678 -0.64 -9.75 23.55
CA GLY A 678 -1.97 -10.34 23.42
C GLY A 678 -2.83 -9.59 22.41
N ALA A 679 -3.96 -9.04 22.86
CA ALA A 679 -4.86 -8.23 22.03
C ALA A 679 -4.43 -6.75 21.88
N ARG A 680 -3.48 -6.26 22.70
CA ARG A 680 -3.00 -4.87 22.68
C ARG A 680 -2.02 -4.70 21.53
N ARG A 681 -2.31 -3.75 20.64
CA ARG A 681 -1.64 -3.54 19.34
C ARG A 681 -1.05 -2.12 19.28
N LYS A 682 0.09 -1.95 18.61
CA LYS A 682 0.86 -0.69 18.48
C LYS A 682 1.22 -0.02 19.82
N ARG A 683 1.58 -0.79 20.85
CA ARG A 683 1.76 -0.26 22.22
C ARG A 683 2.74 0.92 22.32
N ILE A 684 3.85 0.88 21.58
CA ILE A 684 4.87 1.94 21.58
C ILE A 684 4.37 3.23 20.91
N LEU A 685 3.62 3.13 19.81
CA LEU A 685 3.01 4.29 19.16
C LEU A 685 1.85 4.85 20.00
N TRP A 686 1.06 3.97 20.63
CA TRP A 686 0.03 4.36 21.58
C TRP A 686 0.61 5.14 22.77
N ALA A 687 1.74 4.69 23.31
CA ALA A 687 2.45 5.41 24.36
C ALA A 687 3.07 6.73 23.85
N ALA A 688 3.66 6.74 22.64
CA ALA A 688 4.26 7.94 22.03
C ALA A 688 3.22 9.03 21.70
N GLY A 689 1.97 8.65 21.43
CA GLY A 689 0.86 9.58 21.20
C GLY A 689 0.30 10.26 22.45
N ARG A 690 0.75 9.91 23.67
CA ARG A 690 0.29 10.54 24.92
C ARG A 690 0.60 12.04 24.91
N GLY A 691 -0.42 12.88 25.01
CA GLY A 691 -0.26 14.34 24.92
C GLY A 691 0.00 14.87 23.50
N LEU A 692 -0.20 14.04 22.47
CA LEU A 692 -0.26 14.44 21.06
C LEU A 692 -1.68 14.27 20.46
N VAL A 693 -2.56 13.52 21.12
CA VAL A 693 -3.94 13.26 20.69
C VAL A 693 -4.89 13.36 21.90
N PRO A 694 -6.20 13.63 21.70
CA PRO A 694 -7.14 13.68 22.81
C PRO A 694 -7.37 12.28 23.40
N ARG A 695 -7.75 12.22 24.68
CA ARG A 695 -7.85 10.96 25.45
C ARG A 695 -8.88 9.98 24.86
N SER A 696 -9.97 10.49 24.29
CA SER A 696 -10.96 9.76 23.50
C SER A 696 -10.31 8.95 22.37
N VAL A 697 -9.64 9.64 21.44
CA VAL A 697 -8.91 9.03 20.30
C VAL A 697 -7.79 8.10 20.77
N GLN A 698 -7.17 8.38 21.91
CA GLN A 698 -6.15 7.49 22.49
C GLN A 698 -6.73 6.20 23.06
N GLU A 699 -7.82 6.25 23.82
CA GLU A 699 -8.38 5.08 24.52
C GLU A 699 -9.38 4.27 23.67
N ARG A 700 -9.83 4.83 22.54
CA ARG A 700 -10.71 4.18 21.56
C ARG A 700 -10.15 2.83 21.06
N PRO A 701 -10.95 1.75 21.03
CA PRO A 701 -10.58 0.50 20.36
C PRO A 701 -10.28 0.73 18.87
N LYS A 702 -9.19 0.15 18.33
CA LYS A 702 -8.89 0.27 16.89
C LYS A 702 -9.93 -0.47 16.05
N GLN A 703 -10.93 0.28 15.58
CA GLN A 703 -11.74 -0.02 14.40
C GLN A 703 -10.89 0.21 13.11
N PRO A 704 -11.26 -0.40 11.98
CA PRO A 704 -10.68 -0.07 10.67
C PRO A 704 -11.37 1.16 10.08
N PHE A 705 -10.61 2.08 9.46
CA PHE A 705 -11.17 3.17 8.65
C PHE A 705 -12.08 2.56 7.58
N THR A 706 -13.37 2.81 7.72
CA THR A 706 -14.43 1.97 7.15
C THR A 706 -15.16 2.68 6.02
N PHE A 707 -15.46 1.92 4.99
CA PHE A 707 -16.55 2.21 4.06
C PHE A 707 -17.60 1.13 4.37
N PRO A 708 -18.87 1.45 4.62
CA PRO A 708 -19.84 0.51 5.19
C PRO A 708 -20.42 -0.45 4.13
N VAL A 709 -19.56 -1.27 3.49
CA VAL A 709 -19.96 -2.30 2.51
C VAL A 709 -21.04 -3.20 3.08
N ASP A 710 -20.87 -3.62 4.33
CA ASP A 710 -21.76 -4.60 4.96
C ASP A 710 -23.20 -4.04 5.15
N ALA A 711 -23.39 -2.71 5.11
CA ALA A 711 -24.69 -2.06 5.04
C ALA A 711 -25.11 -1.79 3.57
N PHE A 712 -24.25 -1.13 2.79
CA PHE A 712 -24.51 -0.75 1.39
C PHE A 712 -24.55 -1.93 0.39
N MET A 713 -24.33 -3.19 0.82
CA MET A 713 -24.54 -4.40 0.00
C MET A 713 -25.91 -5.04 0.26
N THR A 714 -26.78 -4.43 1.07
CA THR A 714 -28.12 -4.94 1.38
C THR A 714 -29.03 -4.86 0.13
N PRO A 715 -29.82 -5.89 -0.19
CA PRO A 715 -30.77 -5.85 -1.31
C PRO A 715 -31.69 -4.63 -1.31
N GLY A 716 -31.69 -3.88 -2.42
CA GLY A 716 -32.44 -2.63 -2.60
C GLY A 716 -31.63 -1.34 -2.42
N THR A 717 -30.35 -1.44 -2.05
CA THR A 717 -29.38 -0.33 -2.06
C THR A 717 -28.72 -0.15 -3.44
N LYS A 718 -28.17 1.03 -3.72
CA LYS A 718 -27.52 1.36 -5.00
C LYS A 718 -26.23 0.60 -5.25
N LEU A 719 -25.45 0.33 -4.21
CA LEU A 719 -24.26 -0.52 -4.34
C LEU A 719 -24.65 -1.99 -4.52
N TRP A 720 -25.72 -2.51 -3.89
CA TRP A 720 -26.25 -3.83 -4.24
C TRP A 720 -26.71 -3.89 -5.70
N ASP A 721 -27.58 -2.97 -6.14
CA ASP A 721 -28.12 -2.95 -7.51
C ASP A 721 -26.97 -2.98 -8.53
N PHE A 722 -26.01 -2.07 -8.40
CA PHE A 722 -24.80 -2.01 -9.23
C PHE A 722 -23.94 -3.27 -9.17
N THR A 723 -23.75 -3.84 -7.97
CA THR A 723 -23.00 -5.11 -7.79
C THR A 723 -23.69 -6.28 -8.50
N THR A 724 -25.03 -6.34 -8.45
CA THR A 724 -25.78 -7.42 -9.12
C THR A 724 -25.72 -7.30 -10.64
N ASP A 725 -25.72 -6.09 -11.20
CA ASP A 725 -25.60 -5.87 -12.64
C ASP A 725 -24.20 -6.28 -13.15
N VAL A 726 -23.14 -5.78 -12.51
CA VAL A 726 -21.74 -6.15 -12.80
C VAL A 726 -21.51 -7.66 -12.71
N LEU A 727 -22.16 -8.34 -11.75
CA LEU A 727 -22.03 -9.78 -11.53
C LEU A 727 -23.15 -10.63 -12.17
N ALA A 728 -24.03 -10.05 -13.01
CA ALA A 728 -25.06 -10.79 -13.72
C ALA A 728 -24.47 -11.71 -14.80
N ARG A 729 -23.45 -11.20 -15.53
CA ARG A 729 -22.70 -11.91 -16.58
C ARG A 729 -21.20 -11.52 -16.54
N PRO A 730 -20.47 -11.91 -15.49
CA PRO A 730 -19.09 -11.46 -15.27
C PRO A 730 -18.15 -12.09 -16.30
N ARG A 731 -17.32 -11.27 -16.94
CA ARG A 731 -16.32 -11.69 -17.94
C ARG A 731 -15.29 -12.65 -17.36
N LEU A 732 -15.06 -12.62 -16.04
CA LEU A 732 -14.25 -13.61 -15.31
C LEU A 732 -14.79 -15.05 -15.42
N CYS A 733 -16.10 -15.23 -15.65
CA CYS A 733 -16.68 -16.55 -15.90
C CYS A 733 -16.53 -16.97 -17.36
N ASP A 734 -16.78 -16.06 -18.31
CA ASP A 734 -16.61 -16.32 -19.74
C ASP A 734 -15.13 -16.57 -20.10
N SER A 735 -14.21 -15.96 -19.35
CA SER A 735 -12.75 -16.19 -19.42
C SER A 735 -12.29 -17.48 -18.70
N GLY A 736 -13.20 -18.28 -18.14
CA GLY A 736 -12.90 -19.57 -17.52
C GLY A 736 -12.23 -19.53 -16.14
N PHE A 737 -11.99 -18.36 -15.54
CA PHE A 737 -11.41 -18.27 -14.19
C PHE A 737 -12.42 -18.69 -13.10
N LEU A 738 -13.65 -18.17 -13.18
CA LEU A 738 -14.68 -18.34 -12.16
C LEU A 738 -15.87 -19.17 -12.67
N SER A 739 -16.44 -19.97 -11.78
CA SER A 739 -17.64 -20.77 -12.03
C SER A 739 -18.89 -19.91 -11.89
N GLY A 740 -19.55 -19.59 -13.02
CA GLY A 740 -20.80 -18.82 -13.03
C GLY A 740 -21.90 -19.36 -12.10
N PRO A 741 -22.13 -20.69 -12.03
CA PRO A 741 -23.01 -21.29 -11.02
C PRO A 741 -22.59 -21.05 -9.56
N ALA A 742 -21.29 -20.90 -9.28
CA ALA A 742 -20.80 -20.58 -7.94
C ALA A 742 -20.98 -19.08 -7.62
N VAL A 743 -20.69 -18.17 -8.55
CA VAL A 743 -20.92 -16.72 -8.37
C VAL A 743 -22.41 -16.42 -8.16
N ARG A 744 -23.29 -16.99 -9.00
CA ARG A 744 -24.75 -16.87 -8.82
C ARG A 744 -25.24 -17.47 -7.51
N ARG A 745 -24.55 -18.50 -6.98
CA ARG A 745 -24.84 -19.00 -5.63
C ARG A 745 -24.52 -17.94 -4.59
N VAL A 746 -23.32 -17.35 -4.57
CA VAL A 746 -22.95 -16.32 -3.57
C VAL A 746 -23.98 -15.19 -3.51
N LEU A 747 -24.45 -14.70 -4.68
CA LEU A 747 -25.52 -13.70 -4.77
C LEU A 747 -26.81 -14.18 -4.09
N ALA A 748 -27.31 -15.37 -4.45
CA ALA A 748 -28.51 -15.93 -3.85
C ALA A 748 -28.36 -16.20 -2.34
N GLU A 749 -27.21 -16.70 -1.89
CA GLU A 749 -26.92 -16.91 -0.46
C GLU A 749 -26.94 -15.58 0.32
N HIS A 750 -26.58 -14.46 -0.31
CA HIS A 750 -26.67 -13.13 0.31
C HIS A 750 -28.12 -12.65 0.43
N THR A 751 -28.92 -12.80 -0.63
CA THR A 751 -30.36 -12.53 -0.61
C THR A 751 -31.11 -13.41 0.42
N GLU A 752 -30.62 -14.63 0.68
CA GLU A 752 -31.10 -15.54 1.75
C GLU A 752 -30.64 -15.13 3.17
N GLY A 753 -29.89 -14.04 3.33
CA GLY A 753 -29.46 -13.51 4.64
C GLY A 753 -28.16 -14.13 5.21
N ARG A 754 -27.26 -14.64 4.36
CA ARG A 754 -25.88 -14.98 4.76
C ARG A 754 -24.93 -13.85 4.36
N ASP A 755 -24.11 -13.35 5.29
CA ASP A 755 -23.14 -12.31 4.92
C ASP A 755 -22.11 -12.84 3.91
N HIS A 756 -22.08 -12.17 2.76
CA HIS A 756 -21.10 -12.30 1.68
C HIS A 756 -20.65 -10.93 1.18
N ALA A 757 -20.97 -9.83 1.90
CA ALA A 757 -20.89 -8.47 1.37
C ALA A 757 -19.48 -8.12 0.88
N ARG A 758 -18.46 -8.51 1.65
CA ARG A 758 -17.04 -8.32 1.33
C ARG A 758 -16.56 -9.20 0.16
N LEU A 759 -17.14 -10.39 -0.01
CA LEU A 759 -16.86 -11.27 -1.15
C LEU A 759 -17.48 -10.71 -2.44
N LEU A 760 -18.73 -10.25 -2.38
CA LEU A 760 -19.41 -9.60 -3.51
C LEU A 760 -18.70 -8.32 -3.94
N TRP A 761 -18.33 -7.46 -2.97
CA TRP A 761 -17.46 -6.31 -3.21
C TRP A 761 -16.16 -6.69 -3.92
N GLY A 762 -15.44 -7.71 -3.41
CA GLY A 762 -14.19 -8.15 -4.00
C GLY A 762 -14.36 -8.75 -5.41
N LEU A 763 -15.46 -9.46 -5.68
CA LEU A 763 -15.80 -9.99 -7.00
C LEU A 763 -16.13 -8.85 -7.99
N MET A 764 -16.94 -7.87 -7.59
CA MET A 764 -17.25 -6.67 -8.38
C MET A 764 -15.97 -5.90 -8.71
N VAL A 765 -15.11 -5.62 -7.72
CA VAL A 765 -13.83 -4.94 -7.95
C VAL A 765 -12.93 -5.71 -8.91
N LEU A 766 -12.86 -7.04 -8.80
CA LEU A 766 -12.05 -7.86 -9.71
C LEU A 766 -12.60 -7.84 -11.14
N GLU A 767 -13.93 -7.93 -11.28
CA GLU A 767 -14.61 -7.90 -12.58
C GLU A 767 -14.43 -6.54 -13.26
N LEU A 768 -14.63 -5.43 -12.54
CA LEU A 768 -14.36 -4.08 -13.07
C LEU A 768 -12.88 -3.89 -13.42
N SER A 769 -11.97 -4.50 -12.66
CA SER A 769 -10.52 -4.39 -12.89
C SER A 769 -10.01 -5.22 -14.07
N LEU A 770 -10.77 -6.20 -14.58
CA LEU A 770 -10.29 -7.12 -15.61
C LEU A 770 -10.00 -6.37 -16.93
N PRO A 771 -8.77 -6.46 -17.47
CA PRO A 771 -8.39 -5.79 -18.72
C PRO A 771 -9.31 -6.14 -19.88
N ARG A 772 -9.37 -5.26 -20.89
CA ARG A 772 -10.10 -5.55 -22.14
C ARG A 772 -9.37 -6.65 -22.91
N ILE A 773 -9.92 -7.87 -22.88
CA ILE A 773 -9.44 -8.99 -23.68
C ILE A 773 -9.75 -8.69 -25.16
N PRO A 774 -8.75 -8.67 -26.06
CA PRO A 774 -8.99 -8.45 -27.49
C PRO A 774 -9.93 -9.51 -28.07
N GLY A 775 -10.99 -9.09 -28.76
CA GLY A 775 -11.97 -9.97 -29.40
C GLY A 775 -13.26 -10.24 -28.62
N ALA A 776 -13.36 -9.82 -27.35
CA ALA A 776 -14.64 -9.79 -26.65
C ALA A 776 -15.52 -8.63 -27.18
N PRO A 777 -16.75 -8.87 -27.69
CA PRO A 777 -17.62 -7.79 -28.14
C PRO A 777 -18.18 -7.02 -26.94
N PHE A 778 -18.29 -5.69 -27.09
CA PHE A 778 -19.15 -4.90 -26.22
C PHE A 778 -20.61 -5.37 -26.37
N ARG A 779 -21.35 -5.32 -25.26
CA ARG A 779 -22.81 -5.33 -25.19
C ARG A 779 -23.23 -4.30 -24.16
#